data_AF-A0A8I1KYK3-F1
#
_entry.id   AF-A0A8I1KYK3-F1
#
_cell.length_a   1.000
_cell.length_b   1.000
_cell.length_c   1.000
_cell.angle_alpha   90.00
_cell.angle_beta   90.00
_cell.angle_gamma   90.00
#
_symmetry.space_group_name_H-M   'P 1'
#
loop_
_entity.id
_entity.type
_entity.pdbx_description
1 polymer ?
#
loop_
_entity_poly.entity_id
_entity_poly.type
_entity_poly.pdbx_seq_one_letter_code
_entity_poly.pdbx_strand_id
1 'polypeptide(L)'
;MQSNRENQAEALLNHVNRYQAGRLTVFLGAAPGVGKTYAMLARAKELFQQGTDVVVGIVETHGRIETLKILEGLPQIARKEMQYQGHTLEEMDLDAILLRHPEIVLVDELAHRNVPNSRHERRWQDVNELLDAGIDVFTTINIQHLESLNDVVYQITGIRVNETVPDRVFDRIRDIRLIDLPVSELIERLHQGKVYVPEQANLALQGFFSISNLTALRELAMQCVAEHVDLDLKQSYTSKGLKSISLQNELMIAIDGQGSSEYLVRAGCRLAERYGATWTVVNVAKSLDFGQSSGNSYKKEYIEIDRAFELARQLGGRTEVLYGHRVASVLMDAAVDRGISNLVIGKSISPWWLKLFKKNLAQQLLNQENSIALTILHPEQGTKKTTQLEKPSFLSLKESIFVLAVTCASIFIAHFAEVLLGIEDFSVIFIISVLIVATKTRMLAAVVAALICFLAYNFFFIAPRFTFQISAHQGVVTVVAFFAAALIAGRLASQLRQQVLSLKAANAYTTVMQDLARKLSSAVNLEEVMQTGRMTLETQLQTKVWISIQDRVISSDIELNDKEKVAAEWCLKHQQPCGRFTDTLSQSNWWFLPLLEQKNSLGIVGIYFKDDVVSLNFEQKKLTESVIEYIAQAALRTQLVNELEQAKVTSETERLRSALLSSVSHDLRSPLASIIGAADTLANFKADMSEQDQQDLLETIHLEGERLDRYIQNLLDMTRLGHEGLTLKRDWIGVDELIGSATRRLKRYKPDTQVVVQLPEQPISLYVHPALVEQAIFNVLENAANFSPPDESVMIRAHLSSEDEVKIEIEDRGAGIPEDERHRIFDMFYTMERGDRGKFGTGLGLTIVKAIIGAHMGTIEAFSGRQNKGTLIQIRLPIHPVKE
;
A
#
# COMPACT_ATOMS: atom_id res chain seq x y z
N MET A 1 -10.78 -6.30 25.10
CA MET A 1 -12.22 -6.14 25.44
C MET A 1 -12.94 -5.17 24.50
N GLN A 2 -12.37 -4.00 24.16
CA GLN A 2 -12.95 -3.09 23.15
C GLN A 2 -13.03 -3.73 21.75
N SER A 3 -11.93 -4.32 21.26
CA SER A 3 -11.91 -5.01 19.95
C SER A 3 -12.94 -6.14 19.82
N ASN A 4 -13.18 -6.94 20.86
CA ASN A 4 -14.24 -7.97 20.82
C ASN A 4 -15.65 -7.37 20.74
N ARG A 5 -15.87 -6.19 21.34
CA ARG A 5 -17.17 -5.49 21.26
C ARG A 5 -17.38 -4.83 19.91
N GLU A 6 -16.33 -4.26 19.32
CA GLU A 6 -16.36 -3.69 17.97
C GLU A 6 -16.63 -4.78 16.93
N ASN A 7 -15.90 -5.90 16.99
CA ASN A 7 -16.12 -7.05 16.11
C ASN A 7 -17.53 -7.65 16.29
N GLN A 8 -18.06 -7.69 17.52
CA GLN A 8 -19.42 -8.16 17.76
C GLN A 8 -20.46 -7.17 17.22
N ALA A 9 -20.25 -5.86 17.37
CA ALA A 9 -21.15 -4.83 16.86
C ALA A 9 -21.18 -4.83 15.33
N GLU A 10 -20.01 -4.95 14.69
CA GLU A 10 -19.88 -5.06 13.23
C GLU A 10 -20.54 -6.34 12.70
N ALA A 11 -20.32 -7.48 13.36
CA ALA A 11 -21.00 -8.73 13.01
C ALA A 11 -22.53 -8.63 13.15
N LEU A 12 -23.02 -7.93 14.17
CA LEU A 12 -24.46 -7.74 14.40
C LEU A 12 -25.08 -6.78 13.39
N LEU A 13 -24.34 -5.72 13.01
CA LEU A 13 -24.77 -4.75 12.00
C LEU A 13 -24.80 -5.39 10.60
N ASN A 14 -23.78 -6.19 10.26
CA ASN A 14 -23.76 -7.01 9.05
C ASN A 14 -24.91 -8.03 9.05
N HIS A 15 -25.19 -8.67 10.19
CA HIS A 15 -26.31 -9.58 10.33
C HIS A 15 -27.66 -8.85 10.12
N VAL A 16 -27.85 -7.64 10.66
CA VAL A 16 -29.10 -6.86 10.47
C VAL A 16 -29.26 -6.40 9.02
N ASN A 17 -28.22 -5.86 8.40
CA ASN A 17 -28.24 -5.42 7.00
C ASN A 17 -28.58 -6.59 6.05
N ARG A 18 -28.10 -7.81 6.34
CA ARG A 18 -28.46 -9.02 5.58
C ARG A 18 -29.93 -9.45 5.67
N TYR A 19 -30.67 -9.03 6.70
CA TYR A 19 -32.10 -9.32 6.82
C TYR A 19 -33.00 -8.23 6.20
N GLN A 20 -32.45 -7.03 5.95
CA GLN A 20 -33.17 -5.94 5.29
C GLN A 20 -33.07 -6.01 3.76
N ALA A 21 -31.99 -6.59 3.22
CA ALA A 21 -31.86 -6.88 1.80
C ALA A 21 -32.55 -8.21 1.41
N GLY A 22 -32.88 -8.34 0.13
CA GLY A 22 -33.35 -9.59 -0.46
C GLY A 22 -32.33 -10.73 -0.33
N ARG A 23 -32.81 -11.96 -0.38
CA ARG A 23 -32.01 -13.18 -0.21
C ARG A 23 -31.50 -13.69 -1.56
N LEU A 24 -30.19 -13.77 -1.70
CA LEU A 24 -29.57 -14.41 -2.86
C LEU A 24 -29.39 -15.91 -2.60
N THR A 25 -29.99 -16.74 -3.44
CA THR A 25 -29.79 -18.19 -3.47
C THR A 25 -29.07 -18.58 -4.75
N VAL A 26 -27.89 -19.19 -4.62
CA VAL A 26 -27.03 -19.56 -5.75
C VAL A 26 -27.01 -21.06 -5.95
N PHE A 27 -27.34 -21.49 -7.16
CA PHE A 27 -27.19 -22.86 -7.61
C PHE A 27 -25.84 -22.99 -8.32
N LEU A 28 -24.82 -23.42 -7.57
CA LEU A 28 -23.45 -23.55 -8.04
C LEU A 28 -23.21 -24.93 -8.65
N GLY A 29 -22.56 -24.98 -9.80
CA GLY A 29 -22.12 -26.23 -10.43
C GLY A 29 -20.67 -26.20 -10.86
N ALA A 30 -20.04 -27.37 -10.91
CA ALA A 30 -18.65 -27.53 -11.33
C ALA A 30 -18.45 -27.25 -12.83
N ALA A 31 -19.46 -27.51 -13.66
CA ALA A 31 -19.37 -27.36 -15.12
C ALA A 31 -20.75 -27.11 -15.75
N PRO A 32 -20.81 -26.67 -17.02
CA PRO A 32 -22.04 -26.66 -17.80
C PRO A 32 -22.62 -28.07 -17.93
N GLY A 33 -23.95 -28.19 -17.93
CA GLY A 33 -24.63 -29.48 -18.13
C GLY A 33 -24.95 -30.29 -16.86
N VAL A 34 -24.44 -29.90 -15.68
CA VAL A 34 -24.75 -30.59 -14.40
C VAL A 34 -26.20 -30.42 -13.92
N GLY A 35 -26.99 -29.55 -14.55
CA GLY A 35 -28.42 -29.39 -14.25
C GLY A 35 -28.81 -28.22 -13.34
N LYS A 36 -27.95 -27.21 -13.17
CA LYS A 36 -28.22 -26.02 -12.33
C LYS A 36 -29.57 -25.36 -12.60
N THR A 37 -29.85 -24.99 -13.85
CA THR A 37 -31.13 -24.36 -14.25
C THR A 37 -32.33 -25.28 -13.97
N TYR A 38 -32.19 -26.58 -14.22
CA TYR A 38 -33.23 -27.55 -13.93
C TYR A 38 -33.52 -27.62 -12.42
N ALA A 39 -32.48 -27.69 -11.58
CA ALA A 39 -32.62 -27.72 -10.12
C ALA A 39 -33.23 -26.42 -9.58
N MET A 40 -32.83 -25.26 -10.13
CA MET A 40 -33.40 -23.96 -9.80
C MET A 40 -34.90 -23.91 -10.12
N LEU A 41 -35.29 -24.30 -11.34
CA LEU A 41 -36.70 -24.33 -11.75
C LEU A 41 -37.53 -25.35 -10.97
N ALA A 42 -36.97 -26.53 -10.68
CA ALA A 42 -37.65 -27.55 -9.88
C ALA A 42 -37.97 -27.02 -8.48
N ARG A 43 -37.00 -26.33 -7.84
CA ARG A 43 -37.21 -25.70 -6.54
C ARG A 43 -38.21 -24.55 -6.61
N ALA A 44 -38.13 -23.71 -7.65
CA ALA A 44 -39.06 -22.62 -7.88
C ALA A 44 -40.50 -23.11 -8.04
N LYS A 45 -40.70 -24.21 -8.79
CA LYS A 45 -42.02 -24.84 -8.98
C LYS A 45 -42.59 -25.41 -7.70
N GLU A 46 -41.75 -26.01 -6.85
CA GLU A 46 -42.15 -26.48 -5.53
C GLU A 46 -42.65 -25.33 -4.64
N LEU A 47 -41.93 -24.20 -4.60
CA LEU A 47 -42.33 -23.00 -3.85
C LEU A 47 -43.60 -22.34 -4.41
N PHE A 48 -43.71 -22.27 -5.74
CA PHE A 48 -44.92 -21.77 -6.38
C PHE A 48 -46.15 -22.62 -6.04
N GLN A 49 -46.02 -23.95 -6.01
CA GLN A 49 -47.08 -24.86 -5.57
C GLN A 49 -47.43 -24.71 -4.09
N GLN A 50 -46.51 -24.23 -3.26
CA GLN A 50 -46.72 -23.89 -1.85
C GLN A 50 -47.37 -22.51 -1.66
N GLY A 51 -47.60 -21.75 -2.74
CA GLY A 51 -48.27 -20.45 -2.71
C GLY A 51 -47.32 -19.24 -2.58
N THR A 52 -46.00 -19.42 -2.70
CA THR A 52 -45.02 -18.33 -2.75
C THR A 52 -45.12 -17.58 -4.09
N ASP A 53 -45.02 -16.25 -4.08
CA ASP A 53 -45.02 -15.45 -5.32
C ASP A 53 -43.66 -15.55 -6.02
N VAL A 54 -43.59 -16.45 -7.01
CA VAL A 54 -42.39 -16.72 -7.81
C VAL A 54 -42.63 -16.26 -9.23
N VAL A 55 -41.70 -15.47 -9.78
CA VAL A 55 -41.72 -15.05 -11.18
C VAL A 55 -40.41 -15.37 -11.88
N VAL A 56 -40.50 -15.71 -13.16
CA VAL A 56 -39.33 -15.89 -14.02
C VAL A 56 -38.96 -14.55 -14.64
N GLY A 57 -37.78 -14.03 -14.31
CA GLY A 57 -37.22 -12.84 -14.96
C GLY A 57 -36.52 -13.21 -16.26
N ILE A 58 -35.55 -14.13 -16.19
CA ILE A 58 -34.88 -14.67 -17.37
C ILE A 58 -34.37 -16.09 -17.10
N VAL A 59 -34.67 -17.01 -18.01
CA VAL A 59 -34.19 -18.40 -17.99
C VAL A 59 -33.82 -18.82 -19.40
N GLU A 60 -32.64 -19.42 -19.56
CA GLU A 60 -32.14 -19.90 -20.84
C GLU A 60 -32.22 -21.43 -20.91
N THR A 61 -33.25 -21.93 -21.60
CA THR A 61 -33.49 -23.38 -21.67
C THR A 61 -32.55 -24.11 -22.64
N HIS A 62 -31.85 -23.39 -23.53
CA HIS A 62 -30.90 -23.94 -24.51
C HIS A 62 -31.50 -25.11 -25.33
N GLY A 63 -32.80 -25.07 -25.61
CA GLY A 63 -33.53 -26.12 -26.34
C GLY A 63 -33.80 -27.41 -25.55
N ARG A 64 -33.56 -27.44 -24.24
CA ARG A 64 -33.78 -28.63 -23.39
C ARG A 64 -35.26 -28.82 -23.08
N ILE A 65 -35.87 -29.86 -23.67
CA ILE A 65 -37.30 -30.20 -23.52
C ILE A 65 -37.70 -30.42 -22.06
N GLU A 66 -36.84 -31.08 -21.26
CA GLU A 66 -37.11 -31.34 -19.84
C GLU A 66 -37.21 -30.04 -19.03
N THR A 67 -36.33 -29.08 -19.29
CA THR A 67 -36.32 -27.75 -18.64
C THR A 67 -37.52 -26.91 -19.08
N LEU A 68 -37.87 -26.95 -20.37
CA LEU A 68 -39.04 -26.26 -20.92
C LEU A 68 -40.34 -26.72 -20.25
N LYS A 69 -40.53 -28.02 -20.02
CA LYS A 69 -41.72 -28.57 -19.34
C LYS A 69 -41.86 -28.11 -17.89
N ILE A 70 -40.76 -27.82 -17.19
CA ILE A 70 -40.82 -27.28 -15.82
C ILE A 70 -41.18 -25.81 -15.85
N LEU A 71 -40.60 -25.07 -16.81
CA LEU A 71 -40.86 -23.66 -17.04
C LEU A 71 -42.34 -23.40 -17.42
N GLU A 72 -42.94 -24.32 -18.18
CA GLU A 72 -44.38 -24.33 -18.47
C GLU A 72 -45.20 -24.37 -17.18
N GLY A 73 -45.95 -23.28 -16.94
CA GLY A 73 -46.81 -23.10 -15.77
C GLY A 73 -46.28 -22.14 -14.70
N LEU A 74 -45.06 -21.63 -14.81
CA LEU A 74 -44.55 -20.55 -13.95
C LEU A 74 -44.88 -19.16 -14.53
N PRO A 75 -45.26 -18.16 -13.71
CA PRO A 75 -45.43 -16.77 -14.17
C PRO A 75 -44.11 -16.23 -14.75
N GLN A 76 -44.15 -15.59 -15.92
CA GLN A 76 -42.96 -15.03 -16.57
C GLN A 76 -43.16 -13.56 -16.89
N ILE A 77 -42.11 -12.76 -16.73
CA ILE A 77 -42.07 -11.38 -17.22
C ILE A 77 -41.65 -11.42 -18.69
N ALA A 78 -42.34 -10.64 -19.52
CA ALA A 78 -42.00 -10.53 -20.93
C ALA A 78 -40.58 -9.96 -21.08
N ARG A 79 -39.78 -10.59 -21.94
CA ARG A 79 -38.42 -10.12 -22.22
C ARG A 79 -38.45 -8.81 -22.98
N LYS A 80 -37.46 -7.96 -22.73
CA LYS A 80 -37.31 -6.67 -23.40
C LYS A 80 -36.57 -6.86 -24.72
N GLU A 81 -37.20 -6.49 -25.82
CA GLU A 81 -36.56 -6.48 -27.14
C GLU A 81 -35.69 -5.24 -27.32
N MET A 82 -34.42 -5.44 -27.68
CA MET A 82 -33.40 -4.41 -27.84
C MET A 82 -32.79 -4.51 -29.24
N GLN A 83 -32.71 -3.38 -29.96
CA GLN A 83 -32.07 -3.33 -31.29
C GLN A 83 -30.57 -3.04 -31.16
N TYR A 84 -29.73 -3.93 -31.65
CA TYR A 84 -28.28 -3.76 -31.67
C TYR A 84 -27.67 -4.28 -32.97
N GLN A 85 -26.92 -3.42 -33.67
CA GLN A 85 -26.24 -3.74 -34.94
C GLN A 85 -27.14 -4.42 -36.01
N GLY A 86 -28.41 -4.03 -36.10
CA GLY A 86 -29.36 -4.59 -37.08
C GLY A 86 -29.99 -5.93 -36.69
N HIS A 87 -29.68 -6.47 -35.50
CA HIS A 87 -30.33 -7.63 -34.91
C HIS A 87 -31.22 -7.22 -33.72
N THR A 88 -32.33 -7.93 -33.54
CA THR A 88 -33.21 -7.82 -32.37
C THR A 88 -32.76 -8.86 -31.35
N LEU A 89 -32.30 -8.40 -30.19
CA LEU A 89 -31.87 -9.25 -29.08
C LEU A 89 -32.88 -9.13 -27.93
N GLU A 90 -33.13 -10.22 -27.21
CA GLU A 90 -34.00 -10.23 -26.04
C GLU A 90 -33.16 -10.21 -24.75
N GLU A 91 -33.56 -9.41 -23.77
CA GLU A 91 -32.91 -9.33 -22.45
C GLU A 91 -33.94 -9.29 -21.31
N MET A 92 -33.49 -9.53 -20.07
CA MET A 92 -34.31 -9.38 -18.86
C MET A 92 -34.85 -7.95 -18.70
N ASP A 93 -36.15 -7.80 -18.46
CA ASP A 93 -36.76 -6.50 -18.12
C ASP A 93 -36.66 -6.23 -16.61
N LEU A 94 -35.55 -5.62 -16.19
CA LEU A 94 -35.29 -5.27 -14.80
C LEU A 94 -36.36 -4.33 -14.21
N ASP A 95 -36.78 -3.32 -14.97
CA ASP A 95 -37.72 -2.30 -14.49
C ASP A 95 -39.11 -2.90 -14.26
N ALA A 96 -39.53 -3.84 -15.13
CA ALA A 96 -40.78 -4.58 -14.94
C ALA A 96 -40.75 -5.49 -13.69
N ILE A 97 -39.60 -6.11 -13.39
CA ILE A 97 -39.43 -6.93 -12.16
C ILE A 97 -39.53 -6.04 -10.92
N LEU A 98 -38.83 -4.91 -10.90
CA LEU A 98 -38.84 -3.96 -9.77
C LEU A 98 -40.24 -3.39 -9.52
N LEU A 99 -41.00 -3.12 -10.58
CA LEU A 99 -42.36 -2.60 -10.47
C LEU A 99 -43.36 -3.66 -10.01
N ARG A 100 -43.19 -4.92 -10.42
CA ARG A 100 -44.02 -6.04 -9.94
C ARG A 100 -43.74 -6.38 -8.48
N HIS A 101 -42.49 -6.26 -8.04
CA HIS A 101 -42.01 -6.56 -6.69
C HIS A 101 -42.42 -7.97 -6.20
N PRO A 102 -41.99 -9.04 -6.90
CA PRO A 102 -42.28 -10.43 -6.48
C PRO A 102 -41.54 -10.80 -5.19
N GLU A 103 -41.99 -11.84 -4.48
CA GLU A 103 -41.21 -12.40 -3.37
C GLU A 103 -39.91 -13.03 -3.87
N ILE A 104 -39.96 -13.83 -4.95
CA ILE A 104 -38.80 -14.49 -5.56
C ILE A 104 -38.78 -14.28 -7.07
N VAL A 105 -37.62 -13.87 -7.60
CA VAL A 105 -37.36 -13.82 -9.05
C VAL A 105 -36.27 -14.81 -9.47
N LEU A 106 -36.49 -15.51 -10.58
CA LEU A 106 -35.51 -16.42 -11.17
C LEU A 106 -34.70 -15.68 -12.25
N VAL A 107 -33.38 -15.66 -12.07
CA VAL A 107 -32.42 -15.00 -12.97
C VAL A 107 -31.31 -15.98 -13.30
N ASP A 108 -31.39 -16.62 -14.45
CA ASP A 108 -30.40 -17.61 -14.88
C ASP A 108 -29.10 -16.96 -15.39
N GLU A 109 -27.99 -17.69 -15.22
CA GLU A 109 -26.65 -17.29 -15.66
C GLU A 109 -26.13 -15.95 -15.10
N LEU A 110 -25.76 -15.94 -13.81
CA LEU A 110 -25.30 -14.74 -13.10
C LEU A 110 -24.11 -14.02 -13.78
N ALA A 111 -23.26 -14.77 -14.47
CA ALA A 111 -22.03 -14.28 -15.11
C ALA A 111 -22.26 -13.58 -16.46
N HIS A 112 -23.49 -13.65 -16.98
CA HIS A 112 -23.83 -13.15 -18.30
C HIS A 112 -23.52 -11.66 -18.46
N ARG A 113 -23.06 -11.29 -19.66
CA ARG A 113 -22.89 -9.89 -20.05
C ARG A 113 -24.14 -9.41 -20.77
N ASN A 114 -24.80 -8.42 -20.21
CA ASN A 114 -26.06 -7.92 -20.75
C ASN A 114 -25.86 -7.30 -22.14
N VAL A 115 -26.93 -7.25 -22.93
CA VAL A 115 -26.94 -6.60 -24.25
C VAL A 115 -26.43 -5.15 -24.15
N PRO A 116 -25.53 -4.68 -25.04
CA PRO A 116 -25.07 -3.29 -25.04
C PRO A 116 -26.23 -2.30 -25.11
N ASN A 117 -26.14 -1.20 -24.35
CA ASN A 117 -27.21 -0.22 -24.06
C ASN A 117 -28.25 -0.65 -23.01
N SER A 118 -28.07 -1.81 -22.37
CA SER A 118 -28.80 -2.14 -21.13
C SER A 118 -28.37 -1.23 -19.97
N ARG A 119 -29.21 -1.12 -18.93
CA ARG A 119 -28.97 -0.27 -17.76
C ARG A 119 -27.64 -0.60 -17.06
N HIS A 120 -27.32 -1.88 -16.97
CA HIS A 120 -26.05 -2.38 -16.46
C HIS A 120 -25.35 -3.26 -17.50
N GLU A 121 -24.02 -3.31 -17.43
CA GLU A 121 -23.20 -4.11 -18.35
C GLU A 121 -23.23 -5.61 -18.01
N ARG A 122 -23.42 -5.96 -16.73
CA ARG A 122 -23.35 -7.35 -16.25
C ARG A 122 -24.61 -7.72 -15.46
N ARG A 123 -25.10 -8.95 -15.64
CA ARG A 123 -26.32 -9.44 -14.97
C ARG A 123 -26.26 -9.46 -13.45
N TRP A 124 -25.07 -9.71 -12.87
CA TRP A 124 -24.88 -9.64 -11.42
C TRP A 124 -25.13 -8.22 -10.84
N GLN A 125 -25.03 -7.16 -11.65
CA GLN A 125 -25.37 -5.80 -11.25
C GLN A 125 -26.90 -5.63 -11.15
N ASP A 126 -27.66 -6.20 -12.09
CA ASP A 126 -29.12 -6.23 -12.03
C ASP A 126 -29.62 -7.02 -10.82
N VAL A 127 -28.99 -8.18 -10.55
CA VAL A 127 -29.29 -8.99 -9.37
C VAL A 127 -29.04 -8.21 -8.08
N ASN A 128 -27.96 -7.41 -8.01
CA ASN A 128 -27.71 -6.57 -6.85
C ASN A 128 -28.81 -5.51 -6.64
N GLU A 129 -29.29 -4.87 -7.70
CA GLU A 129 -30.39 -3.90 -7.61
C GLU A 129 -31.69 -4.57 -7.13
N LEU A 130 -31.99 -5.78 -7.62
CA LEU A 130 -33.15 -6.55 -7.16
C LEU A 130 -33.06 -6.88 -5.65
N LEU A 131 -31.90 -7.33 -5.19
CA LEU A 131 -31.66 -7.60 -3.77
C LEU A 131 -31.74 -6.33 -2.92
N ASP A 132 -31.27 -5.19 -3.41
CA ASP A 132 -31.36 -3.90 -2.72
C ASP A 132 -32.81 -3.40 -2.62
N ALA A 133 -33.65 -3.76 -3.58
CA ALA A 133 -35.10 -3.52 -3.53
C ALA A 133 -35.85 -4.49 -2.58
N GLY A 134 -35.15 -5.44 -1.95
CA GLY A 134 -35.74 -6.41 -1.02
C GLY A 134 -36.38 -7.63 -1.69
N ILE A 135 -36.10 -7.88 -2.97
CA ILE A 135 -36.61 -9.04 -3.73
C ILE A 135 -35.62 -10.21 -3.60
N ASP A 136 -36.10 -11.41 -3.29
CA ASP A 136 -35.23 -12.60 -3.24
C ASP A 136 -34.90 -13.06 -4.66
N VAL A 137 -33.64 -13.45 -4.90
CA VAL A 137 -33.17 -13.84 -6.24
C VAL A 137 -32.63 -15.26 -6.22
N PHE A 138 -33.13 -16.11 -7.11
CA PHE A 138 -32.55 -17.41 -7.40
C PHE A 138 -31.75 -17.33 -8.70
N THR A 139 -30.49 -17.74 -8.66
CA THR A 139 -29.60 -17.65 -9.81
C THR A 139 -28.69 -18.86 -9.95
N THR A 140 -28.12 -19.05 -11.13
CA THR A 140 -27.18 -20.14 -11.42
C THR A 140 -25.80 -19.59 -11.79
N ILE A 141 -24.76 -20.31 -11.40
CA ILE A 141 -23.38 -19.99 -11.76
C ILE A 141 -22.53 -21.26 -11.84
N ASN A 142 -21.52 -21.26 -12.71
CA ASN A 142 -20.48 -22.28 -12.68
C ASN A 142 -19.23 -21.79 -11.95
N ILE A 143 -18.47 -22.71 -11.38
CA ILE A 143 -17.20 -22.42 -10.71
C ILE A 143 -16.21 -21.63 -11.59
N GLN A 144 -16.23 -21.84 -12.90
CA GLN A 144 -15.33 -21.14 -13.82
C GLN A 144 -15.60 -19.64 -13.98
N HIS A 145 -16.75 -19.16 -13.55
CA HIS A 145 -17.13 -17.75 -13.67
C HIS A 145 -16.77 -16.95 -12.41
N LEU A 146 -16.21 -17.58 -11.37
CA LEU A 146 -15.69 -16.84 -10.23
C LEU A 146 -14.37 -16.16 -10.61
N GLU A 147 -14.28 -14.86 -10.31
CA GLU A 147 -13.14 -14.04 -10.71
C GLU A 147 -11.83 -14.52 -10.07
N SER A 148 -11.83 -14.84 -8.76
CA SER A 148 -10.62 -15.32 -8.06
C SER A 148 -10.10 -16.68 -8.55
N LEU A 149 -10.97 -17.49 -9.16
CA LEU A 149 -10.62 -18.83 -9.64
C LEU A 149 -10.24 -18.86 -11.13
N ASN A 150 -10.32 -17.72 -11.84
CA ASN A 150 -10.11 -17.69 -13.29
C ASN A 150 -8.72 -18.20 -13.70
N ASP A 151 -7.66 -17.78 -13.02
CA ASP A 151 -6.29 -18.21 -13.33
C ASP A 151 -6.08 -19.71 -13.05
N VAL A 152 -6.66 -20.23 -11.96
CA VAL A 152 -6.59 -21.64 -11.60
C VAL A 152 -7.36 -22.49 -12.63
N VAL A 153 -8.54 -22.03 -13.03
CA VAL A 153 -9.37 -22.69 -14.04
C VAL A 153 -8.68 -22.66 -15.41
N TYR A 154 -7.98 -21.57 -15.77
CA TYR A 154 -7.18 -21.51 -16.98
C TYR A 154 -6.03 -22.52 -16.97
N GLN A 155 -5.34 -22.70 -15.84
CA GLN A 155 -4.29 -23.73 -15.71
C GLN A 155 -4.82 -25.15 -15.87
N ILE A 156 -6.03 -25.41 -15.38
CA ILE A 156 -6.68 -26.73 -15.49
C ILE A 156 -7.21 -26.97 -16.92
N THR A 157 -7.96 -26.01 -17.46
CA THR A 157 -8.76 -26.22 -18.68
C THR A 157 -8.09 -25.71 -19.96
N GLY A 158 -7.08 -24.84 -19.84
CA GLY A 158 -6.42 -24.16 -20.96
C GLY A 158 -7.27 -23.06 -21.62
N ILE A 159 -8.47 -22.76 -21.10
CA ILE A 159 -9.42 -21.81 -21.69
C ILE A 159 -9.66 -20.67 -20.71
N ARG A 160 -9.50 -19.43 -21.18
CA ARG A 160 -9.73 -18.23 -20.35
C ARG A 160 -11.19 -17.79 -20.46
N VAL A 161 -11.84 -17.57 -19.31
CA VAL A 161 -13.23 -17.15 -19.24
C VAL A 161 -13.30 -15.63 -19.11
N ASN A 162 -13.98 -14.95 -20.04
CA ASN A 162 -14.13 -13.49 -20.04
C ASN A 162 -15.38 -13.00 -19.29
N GLU A 163 -16.30 -13.91 -19.01
CA GLU A 163 -17.53 -13.67 -18.27
C GLU A 163 -17.34 -14.11 -16.82
N THR A 164 -16.99 -13.15 -15.97
CA THR A 164 -16.71 -13.38 -14.56
C THR A 164 -17.62 -12.58 -13.64
N VAL A 165 -17.80 -13.12 -12.44
CA VAL A 165 -18.52 -12.50 -11.33
C VAL A 165 -17.49 -12.22 -10.23
N PRO A 166 -17.41 -10.97 -9.74
CA PRO A 166 -16.55 -10.63 -8.62
C PRO A 166 -16.98 -11.36 -7.34
N ASP A 167 -16.01 -11.83 -6.56
CA ASP A 167 -16.25 -12.58 -5.33
C ASP A 167 -17.10 -11.82 -4.30
N ARG A 168 -17.02 -10.49 -4.29
CA ARG A 168 -17.88 -9.64 -3.42
C ARG A 168 -19.38 -9.83 -3.62
N VAL A 169 -19.81 -10.36 -4.78
CA VAL A 169 -21.22 -10.72 -5.01
C VAL A 169 -21.59 -11.94 -4.16
N PHE A 170 -20.63 -12.83 -3.89
CA PHE A 170 -20.83 -14.01 -3.05
C PHE A 170 -20.99 -13.68 -1.56
N ASP A 171 -20.52 -12.51 -1.11
CA ASP A 171 -20.73 -12.03 0.26
C ASP A 171 -22.22 -11.79 0.59
N ARG A 172 -23.06 -11.62 -0.44
CA ARG A 172 -24.51 -11.44 -0.31
C ARG A 172 -25.29 -12.74 -0.38
N ILE A 173 -24.62 -13.88 -0.61
CA ILE A 173 -25.26 -15.18 -0.67
C ILE A 173 -25.79 -15.55 0.72
N ARG A 174 -27.04 -16.01 0.74
CA ARG A 174 -27.66 -16.55 1.94
C ARG A 174 -27.75 -18.07 1.91
N ASP A 175 -27.98 -18.65 0.74
CA ASP A 175 -28.02 -20.10 0.55
C ASP A 175 -27.24 -20.45 -0.72
N ILE A 176 -26.29 -21.37 -0.59
CA ILE A 176 -25.54 -21.91 -1.72
C ILE A 176 -25.85 -23.39 -1.86
N ARG A 177 -26.34 -23.78 -3.03
CA ARG A 177 -26.71 -25.16 -3.34
C ARG A 177 -25.74 -25.71 -4.37
N LEU A 178 -24.92 -26.66 -3.93
CA LEU A 178 -24.04 -27.40 -4.82
C LEU A 178 -24.87 -28.39 -5.64
N ILE A 179 -24.90 -28.20 -6.94
CA ILE A 179 -25.45 -29.14 -7.90
C ILE A 179 -24.31 -30.02 -8.41
N ASP A 180 -24.06 -31.09 -7.65
CA ASP A 180 -23.01 -32.06 -7.95
C ASP A 180 -23.57 -33.22 -8.78
N LEU A 181 -22.92 -33.51 -9.90
CA LEU A 181 -23.21 -34.66 -10.75
C LEU A 181 -21.89 -35.44 -10.95
N PRO A 182 -21.87 -36.77 -10.77
CA PRO A 182 -20.68 -37.57 -11.03
C PRO A 182 -20.14 -37.31 -12.45
N VAL A 183 -18.82 -37.20 -12.58
CA VAL A 183 -18.15 -36.88 -13.86
C VAL A 183 -18.54 -37.86 -14.97
N SER A 184 -18.67 -39.15 -14.65
CA SER A 184 -19.12 -40.19 -15.58
C SER A 184 -20.53 -39.92 -16.12
N GLU A 185 -21.46 -39.48 -15.27
CA GLU A 185 -22.83 -39.16 -15.66
C GLU A 185 -22.89 -37.88 -16.48
N LEU A 186 -22.06 -36.87 -16.17
CA LEU A 186 -21.96 -35.65 -16.96
C LEU A 186 -21.47 -35.95 -18.40
N ILE A 187 -20.45 -36.81 -18.53
CA ILE A 187 -19.95 -37.27 -19.81
C ILE A 187 -21.01 -38.08 -20.56
N GLU A 188 -21.74 -38.95 -19.87
CA GLU A 188 -22.84 -39.71 -20.47
C GLU A 188 -23.95 -38.79 -20.99
N ARG A 189 -24.32 -37.75 -20.23
CA ARG A 189 -25.29 -36.73 -20.66
C ARG A 189 -24.79 -35.95 -21.88
N LEU A 190 -23.49 -35.70 -21.97
CA LEU A 190 -22.88 -35.07 -23.14
C LEU A 190 -22.97 -36.00 -24.37
N HIS A 191 -22.66 -37.29 -24.24
CA HIS A 191 -22.81 -38.29 -25.31
C HIS A 191 -24.26 -38.48 -25.77
N GLN A 192 -25.21 -38.39 -24.86
CA GLN A 192 -26.65 -38.45 -25.15
C GLN A 192 -27.17 -37.17 -25.84
N GLY A 193 -26.32 -36.18 -26.12
CA GLY A 193 -26.71 -34.92 -26.76
C GLY A 193 -27.52 -33.98 -25.86
N LYS A 194 -27.55 -34.21 -24.54
CA LYS A 194 -28.31 -33.40 -23.57
C LYS A 194 -27.60 -32.10 -23.17
N VAL A 195 -26.32 -31.95 -23.53
CA VAL A 195 -25.47 -30.79 -23.20
C VAL A 195 -24.98 -30.05 -24.45
N TYR A 196 -24.60 -30.75 -25.53
CA TYR A 196 -24.19 -30.20 -26.84
C TYR A 196 -24.74 -31.04 -28.00
N VAL A 197 -24.73 -30.46 -29.21
CA VAL A 197 -25.04 -31.17 -30.46
C VAL A 197 -23.98 -32.28 -30.71
N PRO A 198 -24.33 -33.49 -31.17
CA PRO A 198 -23.44 -34.66 -31.19
C PRO A 198 -22.08 -34.47 -31.89
N GLU A 199 -22.01 -33.64 -32.94
CA GLU A 199 -20.76 -33.39 -33.69
C GLU A 199 -19.74 -32.54 -32.89
N GLN A 200 -20.21 -31.66 -31.98
CA GLN A 200 -19.36 -30.83 -31.13
C GLN A 200 -18.96 -31.52 -29.82
N ALA A 201 -19.69 -32.56 -29.41
CA ALA A 201 -19.45 -33.30 -28.16
C ALA A 201 -18.07 -33.98 -28.12
N ASN A 202 -17.62 -34.58 -29.22
CA ASN A 202 -16.34 -35.29 -29.28
C ASN A 202 -15.12 -34.35 -29.21
N LEU A 203 -15.22 -33.15 -29.78
CA LEU A 203 -14.19 -32.11 -29.66
C LEU A 203 -14.17 -31.48 -28.25
N ALA A 204 -15.34 -31.32 -27.64
CA ALA A 204 -15.48 -30.78 -26.28
C ALA A 204 -14.88 -31.73 -25.21
N LEU A 205 -14.96 -33.06 -25.42
CA LEU A 205 -14.39 -34.09 -24.54
C LEU A 205 -12.86 -34.13 -24.53
N GLN A 206 -12.21 -33.67 -25.61
CA GLN A 206 -10.74 -33.60 -25.70
C GLN A 206 -10.16 -32.33 -25.06
N GLY A 207 -11.01 -31.34 -24.73
CA GLY A 207 -10.62 -30.07 -24.11
C GLY A 207 -11.23 -29.87 -22.72
N PHE A 208 -12.24 -28.99 -22.63
CA PHE A 208 -12.86 -28.58 -21.35
C PHE A 208 -13.51 -29.74 -20.58
N PHE A 209 -14.17 -30.69 -21.29
CA PHE A 209 -14.93 -31.78 -20.67
C PHE A 209 -14.11 -33.07 -20.46
N SER A 210 -12.78 -32.97 -20.35
CA SER A 210 -11.95 -34.12 -20.00
C SER A 210 -12.21 -34.57 -18.55
N ILE A 211 -12.03 -35.86 -18.27
CA ILE A 211 -12.25 -36.42 -16.91
C ILE A 211 -11.37 -35.71 -15.87
N SER A 212 -10.11 -35.43 -16.22
CA SER A 212 -9.18 -34.72 -15.33
C SER A 212 -9.69 -33.31 -15.00
N ASN A 213 -10.10 -32.56 -16.02
CA ASN A 213 -10.55 -31.19 -15.85
C ASN A 213 -11.84 -31.13 -15.05
N LEU A 214 -12.81 -31.99 -15.37
CA LEU A 214 -14.09 -32.06 -14.64
C LEU A 214 -13.91 -32.50 -13.19
N THR A 215 -12.94 -33.39 -12.90
CA THR A 215 -12.63 -33.79 -11.51
C THR A 215 -12.06 -32.63 -10.72
N ALA A 216 -11.12 -31.88 -11.29
CA ALA A 216 -10.53 -30.70 -10.65
C ALA A 216 -11.55 -29.57 -10.46
N LEU A 217 -12.40 -29.29 -11.46
CA LEU A 217 -13.47 -28.30 -11.33
C LEU A 217 -14.52 -28.70 -10.29
N ARG A 218 -14.79 -30.01 -10.14
CA ARG A 218 -15.69 -30.55 -9.10
C ARG A 218 -15.10 -30.36 -7.70
N GLU A 219 -13.82 -30.62 -7.54
CA GLU A 219 -13.10 -30.37 -6.29
C GLU A 219 -13.13 -28.88 -5.92
N LEU A 220 -12.81 -28.00 -6.87
CA LEU A 220 -12.88 -26.54 -6.66
C LEU A 220 -14.28 -26.07 -6.26
N ALA A 221 -15.33 -26.64 -6.89
CA ALA A 221 -16.70 -26.32 -6.53
C ALA A 221 -17.05 -26.76 -5.09
N MET A 222 -16.62 -27.94 -4.67
CA MET A 222 -16.81 -28.42 -3.29
C MET A 222 -16.04 -27.56 -2.28
N GLN A 223 -14.80 -27.20 -2.59
CA GLN A 223 -13.96 -26.36 -1.74
C GLN A 223 -14.60 -24.97 -1.56
N CYS A 224 -15.05 -24.35 -2.65
CA CYS A 224 -15.72 -23.05 -2.61
C CYS A 224 -16.97 -23.06 -1.70
N VAL A 225 -17.80 -24.10 -1.79
CA VAL A 225 -18.96 -24.25 -0.90
C VAL A 225 -18.53 -24.46 0.55
N ALA A 226 -17.52 -25.28 0.80
CA ALA A 226 -17.02 -25.53 2.15
C ALA A 226 -16.45 -24.26 2.81
N GLU A 227 -15.69 -23.46 2.05
CA GLU A 227 -15.16 -22.16 2.51
C GLU A 227 -16.29 -21.17 2.84
N HIS A 228 -17.31 -21.09 1.98
CA HIS A 228 -18.47 -20.23 2.23
C HIS A 228 -19.25 -20.66 3.49
N VAL A 229 -19.47 -21.97 3.68
CA VAL A 229 -20.15 -22.51 4.87
C VAL A 229 -19.35 -22.22 6.14
N ASP A 230 -18.01 -22.33 6.11
CA ASP A 230 -17.15 -21.98 7.25
C ASP A 230 -17.24 -20.48 7.60
N LEU A 231 -17.26 -19.60 6.59
CA LEU A 231 -17.43 -18.16 6.79
C LEU A 231 -18.79 -17.81 7.41
N ASP A 232 -19.89 -18.41 6.92
CA ASP A 232 -21.23 -18.16 7.47
C ASP A 232 -21.35 -18.69 8.91
N LEU A 233 -20.77 -19.87 9.20
CA LEU A 233 -20.70 -20.39 10.57
C LEU A 233 -19.92 -19.42 11.48
N LYS A 234 -18.74 -18.97 11.08
CA LYS A 234 -17.94 -18.01 11.88
C LYS A 234 -18.73 -16.73 12.20
N GLN A 235 -19.43 -16.17 11.22
CA GLN A 235 -20.24 -14.96 11.40
C GLN A 235 -21.46 -15.21 12.29
N SER A 236 -22.15 -16.34 12.11
CA SER A 236 -23.29 -16.75 12.95
C SER A 236 -22.90 -16.94 14.42
N TYR A 237 -21.76 -17.58 14.70
CA TYR A 237 -21.25 -17.75 16.06
C TYR A 237 -20.82 -16.42 16.68
N THR A 238 -20.13 -15.56 15.91
CA THR A 238 -19.70 -14.24 16.38
C THR A 238 -20.90 -13.34 16.72
N SER A 239 -21.95 -13.34 15.89
CA SER A 239 -23.19 -12.59 16.15
C SER A 239 -23.90 -13.04 17.44
N LYS A 240 -23.79 -14.33 17.79
CA LYS A 240 -24.34 -14.92 19.02
C LYS A 240 -23.41 -14.80 20.23
N GLY A 241 -22.22 -14.21 20.07
CA GLY A 241 -21.22 -14.10 21.13
C GLY A 241 -20.62 -15.45 21.56
N LEU A 242 -20.72 -16.47 20.71
CA LEU A 242 -20.16 -17.81 20.94
C LEU A 242 -18.75 -17.89 20.38
N LYS A 243 -17.88 -18.72 20.99
CA LYS A 243 -16.52 -18.96 20.48
C LYS A 243 -16.61 -19.63 19.10
N SER A 244 -15.87 -19.07 18.13
CA SER A 244 -15.73 -19.60 16.78
C SER A 244 -15.11 -21.00 16.81
N ILE A 245 -15.74 -21.96 16.15
CA ILE A 245 -15.15 -23.27 15.83
C ILE A 245 -14.56 -23.13 14.44
N SER A 246 -13.24 -23.22 14.29
CA SER A 246 -12.59 -23.23 12.97
C SER A 246 -12.70 -24.64 12.40
N LEU A 247 -13.26 -24.79 11.18
CA LEU A 247 -13.25 -26.07 10.46
C LEU A 247 -11.92 -26.33 9.72
N GLN A 248 -11.03 -25.33 9.66
CA GLN A 248 -9.70 -25.46 9.05
C GLN A 248 -8.73 -26.19 9.99
N ASN A 249 -8.10 -27.27 9.48
CA ASN A 249 -7.07 -28.00 10.19
C ASN A 249 -5.74 -27.19 10.18
N GLU A 250 -5.48 -26.39 11.22
CA GLU A 250 -4.16 -25.78 11.43
C GLU A 250 -3.38 -26.50 12.55
N LEU A 251 -2.10 -26.77 12.30
CA LEU A 251 -1.20 -27.48 13.20
C LEU A 251 -0.05 -26.57 13.69
N MET A 252 0.15 -26.50 14.99
CA MET A 252 1.23 -25.73 15.61
C MET A 252 2.30 -26.67 16.20
N ILE A 253 3.58 -26.44 15.91
CA ILE A 253 4.71 -27.22 16.42
C ILE A 253 5.53 -26.32 17.35
N ALA A 254 5.57 -26.64 18.64
CA ALA A 254 6.39 -25.88 19.58
C ALA A 254 7.79 -26.49 19.74
N ILE A 255 8.82 -25.65 19.58
CA ILE A 255 10.23 -26.00 19.75
C ILE A 255 10.89 -25.20 20.89
N ASP A 256 11.88 -25.79 21.54
CA ASP A 256 12.52 -25.25 22.75
C ASP A 256 14.06 -25.21 22.70
N GLY A 257 14.70 -25.64 21.61
CA GLY A 257 16.17 -25.63 21.49
C GLY A 257 16.89 -26.62 22.42
N GLN A 258 16.19 -27.64 22.94
CA GLN A 258 16.73 -28.58 23.92
C GLN A 258 17.24 -29.92 23.33
N GLY A 259 17.54 -29.98 22.04
CA GLY A 259 18.17 -31.13 21.36
C GLY A 259 17.23 -31.90 20.43
N SER A 260 15.96 -31.51 20.31
CA SER A 260 14.96 -32.22 19.49
C SER A 260 14.22 -31.32 18.49
N SER A 261 14.63 -30.06 18.33
CA SER A 261 13.85 -29.07 17.58
C SER A 261 13.67 -29.46 16.10
N GLU A 262 14.75 -29.86 15.42
CA GLU A 262 14.68 -30.32 14.02
C GLU A 262 13.84 -31.61 13.87
N TYR A 263 13.92 -32.54 14.83
CA TYR A 263 13.12 -33.76 14.81
C TYR A 263 11.63 -33.44 14.92
N LEU A 264 11.26 -32.52 15.82
CA LEU A 264 9.87 -32.08 15.99
C LEU A 264 9.33 -31.41 14.72
N VAL A 265 10.15 -30.61 14.03
CA VAL A 265 9.79 -30.01 12.74
C VAL A 265 9.54 -31.10 11.69
N ARG A 266 10.46 -32.05 11.50
CA ARG A 266 10.27 -33.15 10.52
C ARG A 266 9.06 -34.03 10.85
N ALA A 267 8.86 -34.34 12.12
CA ALA A 267 7.75 -35.18 12.57
C ALA A 267 6.40 -34.45 12.50
N GLY A 268 6.37 -33.17 12.84
CA GLY A 268 5.18 -32.34 12.72
C GLY A 268 4.80 -32.03 11.27
N CYS A 269 5.77 -31.82 10.38
CA CYS A 269 5.53 -31.70 8.93
C CYS A 269 4.81 -32.96 8.38
N ARG A 270 5.32 -34.15 8.71
CA ARG A 270 4.66 -35.43 8.32
C ARG A 270 3.25 -35.59 8.90
N LEU A 271 3.00 -35.04 10.10
CA LEU A 271 1.65 -35.03 10.69
C LEU A 271 0.74 -34.03 9.97
N ALA A 272 1.25 -32.85 9.65
CA ALA A 272 0.51 -31.82 8.92
C ALA A 272 0.10 -32.31 7.53
N GLU A 273 1.03 -32.91 6.78
CA GLU A 273 0.75 -33.56 5.48
C GLU A 273 -0.31 -34.64 5.59
N ARG A 274 -0.25 -35.49 6.63
CA ARG A 274 -1.24 -36.56 6.85
C ARG A 274 -2.64 -36.01 7.13
N TYR A 275 -2.74 -34.89 7.83
CA TYR A 275 -4.01 -34.25 8.18
C TYR A 275 -4.51 -33.25 7.14
N GLY A 276 -3.77 -33.03 6.05
CA GLY A 276 -4.06 -31.96 5.10
C GLY A 276 -4.06 -30.58 5.75
N ALA A 277 -3.19 -30.38 6.75
CA ALA A 277 -3.19 -29.21 7.61
C ALA A 277 -2.10 -28.21 7.22
N THR A 278 -2.41 -26.91 7.28
CA THR A 278 -1.36 -25.88 7.30
C THR A 278 -0.61 -25.96 8.63
N TRP A 279 0.67 -25.61 8.63
CA TRP A 279 1.47 -25.75 9.84
C TRP A 279 2.44 -24.62 10.12
N THR A 280 2.64 -24.35 11.42
CA THR A 280 3.49 -23.28 11.92
C THR A 280 4.39 -23.80 13.05
N VAL A 281 5.67 -23.47 12.99
CA VAL A 281 6.65 -23.75 14.06
C VAL A 281 6.81 -22.52 14.94
N VAL A 282 6.66 -22.71 16.24
CA VAL A 282 6.73 -21.63 17.23
C VAL A 282 7.82 -21.89 18.27
N ASN A 283 8.57 -20.86 18.63
CA ASN A 283 9.42 -20.84 19.82
C ASN A 283 8.90 -19.80 20.82
N VAL A 284 8.93 -20.10 22.12
CA VAL A 284 8.60 -19.10 23.15
C VAL A 284 9.86 -18.54 23.78
N ALA A 285 10.23 -17.32 23.41
CA ALA A 285 11.38 -16.61 23.96
C ALA A 285 11.06 -15.98 25.33
N LYS A 286 11.97 -16.16 26.30
CA LYS A 286 11.82 -15.67 27.69
C LYS A 286 12.41 -14.27 27.93
N SER A 287 13.35 -13.80 27.10
CA SER A 287 13.85 -12.42 27.11
C SER A 287 14.59 -12.06 25.80
N LEU A 288 14.36 -10.87 25.25
CA LEU A 288 15.23 -10.27 24.22
C LEU A 288 16.48 -9.67 24.89
N ASP A 289 17.43 -10.49 25.32
CA ASP A 289 18.77 -9.95 25.63
C ASP A 289 19.56 -9.88 24.32
N PHE A 290 19.47 -8.71 23.66
CA PHE A 290 20.35 -8.36 22.56
C PHE A 290 21.80 -8.29 23.06
N GLY A 291 22.55 -9.38 22.87
CA GLY A 291 24.00 -9.29 22.64
C GLY A 291 24.96 -9.37 23.83
N GLN A 292 24.59 -9.65 25.09
CA GLN A 292 25.59 -9.65 26.19
C GLN A 292 25.55 -10.78 27.24
N SER A 293 24.96 -11.94 26.93
CA SER A 293 25.03 -13.10 27.83
C SER A 293 25.97 -14.19 27.28
N SER A 294 27.27 -14.05 27.58
CA SER A 294 28.38 -14.96 27.23
C SER A 294 28.33 -16.34 27.92
N GLY A 295 27.19 -17.02 27.86
CA GLY A 295 27.06 -18.41 28.29
C GLY A 295 27.13 -19.37 27.09
N ASN A 296 28.09 -20.30 27.10
CA ASN A 296 28.21 -21.35 26.06
C ASN A 296 26.95 -22.20 25.89
N SER A 297 26.09 -22.30 26.91
CA SER A 297 24.82 -23.03 26.84
C SER A 297 23.73 -22.25 26.08
N TYR A 298 23.60 -20.93 26.31
CA TYR A 298 22.63 -20.09 25.60
C TYR A 298 22.93 -20.06 24.10
N LYS A 299 24.21 -19.96 23.72
CA LYS A 299 24.63 -19.98 22.30
C LYS A 299 24.21 -21.26 21.56
N LYS A 300 24.18 -22.42 22.24
CA LYS A 300 23.76 -23.69 21.60
C LYS A 300 22.24 -23.80 21.40
N GLU A 301 21.44 -23.27 22.32
CA GLU A 301 19.97 -23.29 22.26
C GLU A 301 19.47 -22.46 21.07
N TYR A 302 19.98 -21.24 20.90
CA TYR A 302 19.63 -20.36 19.77
C TYR A 302 20.01 -20.97 18.42
N ILE A 303 21.22 -21.53 18.28
CA ILE A 303 21.67 -22.16 17.03
C ILE A 303 20.75 -23.32 16.62
N GLU A 304 20.26 -24.10 17.59
CA GLU A 304 19.33 -25.20 17.29
C GLU A 304 17.95 -24.69 16.86
N ILE A 305 17.43 -23.65 17.51
CA ILE A 305 16.16 -23.02 17.14
C ILE A 305 16.24 -22.44 15.72
N ASP A 306 17.33 -21.73 15.40
CA ASP A 306 17.54 -21.14 14.08
C ASP A 306 17.56 -22.22 12.98
N ARG A 307 18.28 -23.33 13.19
CA ARG A 307 18.28 -24.47 12.26
C ARG A 307 16.90 -25.10 12.10
N ALA A 308 16.16 -25.23 13.20
CA ALA A 308 14.80 -25.78 13.15
C ALA A 308 13.84 -24.86 12.38
N PHE A 309 13.95 -23.54 12.54
CA PHE A 309 13.18 -22.58 11.75
C PHE A 309 13.58 -22.58 10.28
N GLU A 310 14.87 -22.64 9.96
CA GLU A 310 15.33 -22.74 8.58
C GLU A 310 14.80 -24.02 7.91
N LEU A 311 14.90 -25.16 8.60
CA LEU A 311 14.33 -26.43 8.14
C LEU A 311 12.81 -26.33 7.95
N ALA A 312 12.10 -25.64 8.84
CA ALA A 312 10.67 -25.45 8.72
C ALA A 312 10.29 -24.67 7.45
N ARG A 313 11.01 -23.57 7.15
CA ARG A 313 10.80 -22.79 5.93
C ARG A 313 11.11 -23.60 4.67
N GLN A 314 12.19 -24.40 4.68
CA GLN A 314 12.54 -25.29 3.56
C GLN A 314 11.45 -26.33 3.27
N LEU A 315 10.75 -26.79 4.32
CA LEU A 315 9.63 -27.73 4.20
C LEU A 315 8.28 -27.04 3.95
N GLY A 316 8.25 -25.72 3.73
CA GLY A 316 7.03 -24.97 3.46
C GLY A 316 6.20 -24.58 4.69
N GLY A 317 6.75 -24.73 5.89
CA GLY A 317 6.11 -24.33 7.15
C GLY A 317 6.37 -22.87 7.53
N ARG A 318 5.41 -22.25 8.22
CA ARG A 318 5.58 -20.90 8.81
C ARG A 318 6.42 -20.97 10.08
N THR A 319 7.13 -19.90 10.43
CA THR A 319 7.97 -19.84 11.64
C THR A 319 7.72 -18.58 12.44
N GLU A 320 7.64 -18.70 13.76
CA GLU A 320 7.40 -17.55 14.62
C GLU A 320 8.03 -17.68 16.01
N VAL A 321 8.43 -16.53 16.56
CA VAL A 321 8.84 -16.39 17.95
C VAL A 321 7.73 -15.68 18.72
N LEU A 322 7.18 -16.36 19.72
CA LEU A 322 6.24 -15.83 20.69
C LEU A 322 7.00 -15.35 21.92
N TYR A 323 6.53 -14.29 22.56
CA TYR A 323 7.19 -13.72 23.74
C TYR A 323 6.36 -13.92 24.99
N GLY A 324 6.96 -14.49 26.02
CA GLY A 324 6.37 -14.49 27.34
C GLY A 324 6.99 -15.46 28.33
N HIS A 325 6.71 -15.21 29.61
CA HIS A 325 7.34 -15.93 30.72
C HIS A 325 6.73 -17.31 30.98
N ARG A 326 5.46 -17.49 30.63
CA ARG A 326 4.71 -18.73 30.82
C ARG A 326 4.46 -19.39 29.47
N VAL A 327 5.38 -20.29 29.09
CA VAL A 327 5.34 -21.01 27.81
C VAL A 327 3.96 -21.64 27.53
N ALA A 328 3.37 -22.33 28.52
CA ALA A 328 2.07 -22.97 28.35
C ALA A 328 0.95 -21.98 28.01
N SER A 329 0.83 -20.86 28.73
CA SER A 329 -0.23 -19.89 28.46
C SER A 329 -0.01 -19.17 27.13
N VAL A 330 1.24 -18.79 26.83
CA VAL A 330 1.58 -18.11 25.57
C VAL A 330 1.27 -19.00 24.36
N LEU A 331 1.64 -20.28 24.41
CA LEU A 331 1.29 -21.23 23.35
C LEU A 331 -0.22 -21.38 23.22
N MET A 332 -0.94 -21.37 24.33
CA MET A 332 -2.39 -21.55 24.31
C MET A 332 -3.14 -20.34 23.80
N ASP A 333 -2.75 -19.14 24.24
CA ASP A 333 -3.31 -17.88 23.77
C ASP A 333 -3.09 -17.77 22.25
N ALA A 334 -1.86 -18.05 21.78
CA ALA A 334 -1.55 -18.07 20.35
C ALA A 334 -2.33 -19.15 19.58
N ALA A 335 -2.57 -20.32 20.19
CA ALA A 335 -3.32 -21.39 19.56
C ALA A 335 -4.82 -21.07 19.45
N VAL A 336 -5.40 -20.40 20.45
CA VAL A 336 -6.80 -19.95 20.43
C VAL A 336 -6.99 -18.80 19.45
N ASP A 337 -6.11 -17.79 19.48
CA ASP A 337 -6.19 -16.61 18.61
C ASP A 337 -6.13 -16.97 17.11
N ARG A 338 -5.47 -18.09 16.78
CA ARG A 338 -5.28 -18.56 15.40
C ARG A 338 -6.19 -19.71 15.01
N GLY A 339 -7.02 -20.20 15.92
CA GLY A 339 -7.87 -21.35 15.64
C GLY A 339 -7.11 -22.66 15.37
N ILE A 340 -5.96 -22.87 16.03
CA ILE A 340 -5.16 -24.09 15.92
C ILE A 340 -5.95 -25.29 16.46
N SER A 341 -6.05 -26.35 15.65
CA SER A 341 -6.74 -27.58 16.06
C SER A 341 -5.81 -28.57 16.76
N ASN A 342 -4.53 -28.60 16.37
CA ASN A 342 -3.54 -29.54 16.88
C ASN A 342 -2.24 -28.84 17.32
N LEU A 343 -1.83 -29.08 18.57
CA LEU A 343 -0.57 -28.60 19.12
C LEU A 343 0.40 -29.77 19.30
N VAL A 344 1.55 -29.71 18.63
CA VAL A 344 2.64 -30.69 18.71
C VAL A 344 3.73 -30.18 19.65
N ILE A 345 4.07 -30.97 20.67
CA ILE A 345 5.13 -30.66 21.64
C ILE A 345 6.11 -31.83 21.80
N GLY A 346 7.37 -31.52 22.06
CA GLY A 346 8.35 -32.51 22.48
C GLY A 346 8.21 -32.93 23.94
N LYS A 347 8.52 -34.19 24.24
CA LYS A 347 8.61 -34.66 25.62
C LYS A 347 9.90 -34.15 26.29
N SER A 348 9.77 -33.25 27.27
CA SER A 348 10.91 -32.80 28.09
C SER A 348 11.33 -33.87 29.11
N ILE A 349 12.61 -34.26 29.10
CA ILE A 349 13.21 -35.24 30.02
C ILE A 349 13.69 -34.51 31.28
N SER A 350 12.86 -34.45 32.31
CA SER A 350 13.25 -33.88 33.62
C SER A 350 13.65 -34.97 34.64
N PRO A 351 14.68 -34.74 35.47
CA PRO A 351 15.04 -35.62 36.59
C PRO A 351 13.87 -35.81 37.57
N TRP A 352 13.77 -36.99 38.18
CA TRP A 352 12.62 -37.36 39.04
C TRP A 352 12.39 -36.44 40.24
N TRP A 353 13.45 -35.87 40.83
CA TRP A 353 13.38 -34.95 41.97
C TRP A 353 12.82 -33.56 41.59
N LEU A 354 13.04 -33.11 40.34
CA LEU A 354 12.45 -31.87 39.82
C LEU A 354 10.95 -32.02 39.51
N LYS A 355 10.46 -33.25 39.26
CA LYS A 355 9.03 -33.53 39.05
C LYS A 355 8.17 -33.32 40.30
N LEU A 356 8.77 -33.34 41.50
CA LEU A 356 8.06 -33.08 42.75
C LEU A 356 7.77 -31.58 42.97
N PHE A 357 8.55 -30.68 42.35
CA PHE A 357 8.45 -29.23 42.56
C PHE A 357 8.01 -28.42 41.32
N LYS A 358 8.13 -28.96 40.10
CA LYS A 358 7.71 -28.31 38.85
C LYS A 358 6.82 -29.21 37.99
N LYS A 359 5.65 -28.71 37.59
CA LYS A 359 4.77 -29.33 36.59
C LYS A 359 5.41 -29.22 35.19
N ASN A 360 5.41 -30.31 34.42
CA ASN A 360 5.91 -30.33 33.04
C ASN A 360 5.00 -29.54 32.09
N LEU A 361 5.55 -29.03 30.98
CA LEU A 361 4.81 -28.24 29.97
C LEU A 361 3.54 -28.94 29.47
N ALA A 362 3.65 -30.22 29.10
CA ALA A 362 2.50 -31.03 28.69
C ALA A 362 1.40 -31.08 29.77
N GLN A 363 1.80 -31.19 31.04
CA GLN A 363 0.87 -31.25 32.17
C GLN A 363 0.26 -29.87 32.49
N GLN A 364 0.96 -28.78 32.18
CA GLN A 364 0.42 -27.42 32.28
C GLN A 364 -0.62 -27.17 31.18
N LEU A 365 -0.35 -27.62 29.95
CA LEU A 365 -1.28 -27.52 28.82
C LEU A 365 -2.53 -28.40 29.01
N LEU A 366 -2.37 -29.63 29.51
CA LEU A 366 -3.51 -30.53 29.80
C LEU A 366 -4.43 -30.03 30.92
N ASN A 367 -3.94 -29.17 31.82
CA ASN A 367 -4.75 -28.60 32.90
C ASN A 367 -5.55 -27.35 32.46
N GLN A 368 -5.36 -26.87 31.23
CA GLN A 368 -6.16 -25.77 30.67
C GLN A 368 -7.38 -26.36 29.95
N GLU A 369 -8.59 -26.02 30.40
CA GLU A 369 -9.86 -26.49 29.81
C GLU A 369 -10.09 -25.85 28.42
N ASN A 370 -9.53 -26.45 27.37
CA ASN A 370 -9.71 -25.99 25.99
C ASN A 370 -9.68 -27.20 25.03
N SER A 371 -10.31 -27.04 23.85
CA SER A 371 -10.58 -28.11 22.89
C SER A 371 -9.45 -28.42 21.90
N ILE A 372 -8.19 -28.10 22.22
CA ILE A 372 -7.04 -28.29 21.31
C ILE A 372 -6.45 -29.69 21.49
N ALA A 373 -6.28 -30.43 20.41
CA ALA A 373 -5.66 -31.75 20.46
C ALA A 373 -4.15 -31.62 20.71
N LEU A 374 -3.65 -32.26 21.77
CA LEU A 374 -2.23 -32.23 22.14
C LEU A 374 -1.52 -33.50 21.67
N THR A 375 -0.57 -33.36 20.75
CA THR A 375 0.28 -34.45 20.27
C THR A 375 1.67 -34.34 20.89
N ILE A 376 2.05 -35.35 21.68
CA ILE A 376 3.36 -35.38 22.34
C ILE A 376 4.28 -36.33 21.60
N LEU A 377 5.38 -35.80 21.04
CA LEU A 377 6.38 -36.58 20.32
C LEU A 377 7.56 -36.95 21.21
N HIS A 378 8.04 -38.18 21.07
CA HIS A 378 9.20 -38.69 21.77
C HIS A 378 10.37 -38.80 20.77
N PRO A 379 11.45 -38.01 20.92
CA PRO A 379 12.61 -38.15 20.06
C PRO A 379 13.35 -39.48 20.36
N GLU A 380 13.54 -40.33 19.36
CA GLU A 380 14.21 -41.65 19.50
C GLU A 380 15.71 -41.54 19.87
N GLN A 381 16.32 -40.38 19.66
CA GLN A 381 17.74 -40.12 19.97
C GLN A 381 17.92 -38.81 20.76
N GLY A 382 17.32 -38.71 21.94
CA GLY A 382 17.60 -37.62 22.87
C GLY A 382 19.02 -37.76 23.44
N THR A 383 19.97 -36.95 22.97
CA THR A 383 21.29 -36.82 23.61
C THR A 383 21.10 -36.46 25.07
N LYS A 384 21.51 -37.34 26.00
CA LYS A 384 21.52 -37.04 27.43
C LYS A 384 22.42 -35.82 27.67
N LYS A 385 21.83 -34.63 27.89
CA LYS A 385 22.61 -33.51 28.44
C LYS A 385 22.72 -33.66 29.96
N THR A 386 23.96 -33.63 30.42
CA THR A 386 24.36 -33.33 31.78
C THR A 386 23.83 -31.94 32.12
N THR A 387 22.88 -31.87 33.05
CA THR A 387 22.47 -30.61 33.66
C THR A 387 23.66 -30.04 34.43
N GLN A 388 24.43 -29.13 33.83
CA GLN A 388 25.28 -28.24 34.60
C GLN A 388 24.35 -27.34 35.40
N LEU A 389 24.32 -27.56 36.71
CA LEU A 389 23.64 -26.70 37.67
C LEU A 389 24.15 -25.27 37.46
N GLU A 390 23.25 -24.35 37.11
CA GLU A 390 23.54 -22.92 37.13
C GLU A 390 24.13 -22.58 38.51
N LYS A 391 25.34 -22.03 38.54
CA LYS A 391 25.96 -21.60 39.79
C LYS A 391 25.03 -20.55 40.44
N PRO A 392 24.66 -20.70 41.72
CA PRO A 392 23.84 -19.70 42.39
C PRO A 392 24.58 -18.36 42.36
N SER A 393 23.95 -17.32 41.82
CA SER A 393 24.52 -15.98 41.83
C SER A 393 24.55 -15.47 43.28
N PHE A 394 25.76 -15.31 43.84
CA PHE A 394 25.95 -14.63 45.12
C PHE A 394 25.55 -13.14 45.01
N LEU A 395 25.27 -12.50 46.16
CA LEU A 395 24.94 -11.08 46.25
C LEU A 395 25.99 -10.21 45.53
N SER A 396 25.53 -9.27 44.72
CA SER A 396 26.42 -8.26 44.13
C SER A 396 26.93 -7.31 45.20
N LEU A 397 28.17 -6.82 45.07
CA LEU A 397 28.78 -5.88 46.03
C LEU A 397 27.93 -4.61 46.22
N LYS A 398 27.27 -4.14 45.15
CA LYS A 398 26.31 -3.02 45.20
C LYS A 398 25.05 -3.35 46.00
N GLU A 399 24.55 -4.58 45.87
CA GLU A 399 23.37 -5.06 46.61
C GLU A 399 23.70 -5.18 48.10
N SER A 400 24.86 -5.72 48.45
CA SER A 400 25.32 -5.83 49.85
C SER A 400 25.45 -4.47 50.54
N ILE A 401 26.04 -3.47 49.86
CA ILE A 401 26.15 -2.11 50.39
C ILE A 401 24.77 -1.49 50.60
N PHE A 402 23.85 -1.68 49.66
CA PHE A 402 22.49 -1.14 49.75
C PHE A 402 21.71 -1.75 50.92
N VAL A 403 21.78 -3.08 51.08
CA VAL A 403 21.16 -3.80 52.21
C VAL A 403 21.68 -3.26 53.54
N LEU A 404 23.01 -3.09 53.66
CA LEU A 404 23.63 -2.59 54.88
C LEU A 404 23.22 -1.15 55.17
N ALA A 405 23.24 -0.27 54.17
CA ALA A 405 22.86 1.14 54.32
C ALA A 405 21.41 1.31 54.79
N VAL A 406 20.47 0.57 54.18
CA VAL A 406 19.06 0.59 54.57
C VAL A 406 18.88 0.04 55.99
N THR A 407 19.60 -1.02 56.36
CA THR A 407 19.52 -1.57 57.72
C THR A 407 20.06 -0.57 58.77
N CYS A 408 21.20 0.06 58.52
CA CYS A 408 21.76 1.08 59.42
C CYS A 408 20.82 2.29 59.56
N ALA A 409 20.23 2.76 58.46
CA ALA A 409 19.24 3.83 58.50
C ALA A 409 18.01 3.44 59.34
N SER A 410 17.57 2.19 59.24
CA SER A 410 16.43 1.67 60.03
C SER A 410 16.72 1.66 61.53
N ILE A 411 17.93 1.23 61.92
CA ILE A 411 18.38 1.25 63.31
C ILE A 411 18.41 2.69 63.83
N PHE A 412 18.95 3.62 63.05
CA PHE A 412 19.02 5.03 63.43
C PHE A 412 17.62 5.65 63.61
N ILE A 413 16.71 5.41 62.65
CA ILE A 413 15.32 5.90 62.71
C ILE A 413 14.58 5.29 63.90
N ALA A 414 14.73 3.99 64.14
CA ALA A 414 14.09 3.30 65.27
C ALA A 414 14.62 3.80 66.61
N HIS A 415 15.93 4.01 66.74
CA HIS A 415 16.53 4.57 67.96
C HIS A 415 16.07 6.02 68.21
N PHE A 416 15.99 6.84 67.17
CA PHE A 416 15.49 8.20 67.28
C PHE A 416 13.99 8.22 67.65
N ALA A 417 13.19 7.33 67.06
CA ALA A 417 11.77 7.17 67.40
C ALA A 417 11.57 6.69 68.85
N GLU A 418 12.45 5.82 69.36
CA GLU A 418 12.45 5.39 70.75
C GLU A 418 12.64 6.57 71.71
N VAL A 419 13.63 7.42 71.45
CA VAL A 419 13.96 8.57 72.30
C VAL A 419 12.89 9.66 72.24
N LEU A 420 12.25 9.85 71.08
CA LEU A 420 11.35 11.00 70.84
C LEU A 420 9.86 10.68 71.01
N LEU A 421 9.42 9.45 70.67
CA LEU A 421 7.99 9.09 70.54
C LEU A 421 7.53 8.04 71.58
N GLY A 422 8.42 7.40 72.32
CA GLY A 422 8.07 6.43 73.37
C GLY A 422 7.32 5.18 72.87
N ILE A 423 7.46 4.83 71.60
CA ILE A 423 6.83 3.65 70.97
C ILE A 423 7.58 2.39 71.42
N GLU A 424 6.88 1.30 71.74
CA GLU A 424 7.53 0.04 72.16
C GLU A 424 7.75 -0.97 71.02
N ASP A 425 7.02 -0.86 69.90
CA ASP A 425 7.15 -1.75 68.76
C ASP A 425 7.64 -1.03 67.49
N PHE A 426 8.89 -1.30 67.11
CA PHE A 426 9.53 -0.75 65.90
C PHE A 426 9.54 -1.70 64.70
N SER A 427 8.83 -2.83 64.78
CA SER A 427 8.84 -3.87 63.73
C SER A 427 8.44 -3.32 62.36
N VAL A 428 7.48 -2.38 62.32
CA VAL A 428 6.98 -1.74 61.10
C VAL A 428 8.09 -1.00 60.33
N ILE A 429 9.00 -0.31 61.02
CA ILE A 429 10.11 0.43 60.39
C ILE A 429 11.01 -0.54 59.62
N PHE A 430 11.38 -1.65 60.26
CA PHE A 430 12.20 -2.68 59.65
C PHE A 430 11.45 -3.42 58.53
N ILE A 431 10.12 -3.63 58.63
CA ILE A 431 9.32 -4.22 57.55
C ILE A 431 9.33 -3.31 56.31
N ILE A 432 9.17 -1.99 56.49
CA ILE A 432 9.25 -1.01 55.40
C ILE A 432 10.63 -1.03 54.75
N SER A 433 11.69 -1.14 55.54
CA SER A 433 13.06 -1.22 55.04
C SER A 433 13.32 -2.48 54.22
N VAL A 434 12.82 -3.63 54.66
CA VAL A 434 12.86 -4.87 53.88
C VAL A 434 12.06 -4.72 52.57
N LEU A 435 10.92 -4.03 52.60
CA LEU A 435 10.12 -3.74 51.40
C LEU A 435 10.87 -2.85 50.40
N ILE A 436 11.57 -1.81 50.87
CA ILE A 436 12.40 -0.94 50.03
C ILE A 436 13.52 -1.74 49.36
N VAL A 437 14.20 -2.62 50.11
CA VAL A 437 15.22 -3.49 49.53
C VAL A 437 14.62 -4.46 48.51
N ALA A 438 13.47 -5.07 48.82
CA ALA A 438 12.81 -6.02 47.95
C ALA A 438 12.35 -5.42 46.62
N THR A 439 11.93 -4.15 46.59
CA THR A 439 11.51 -3.47 45.35
C THR A 439 12.68 -3.08 44.44
N LYS A 440 13.89 -2.93 44.99
CA LYS A 440 15.08 -2.44 44.24
C LYS A 440 16.10 -3.53 43.92
N THR A 441 16.08 -4.67 44.60
CA THR A 441 17.12 -5.72 44.49
C THR A 441 16.56 -7.10 44.11
N ARG A 442 17.44 -8.10 43.95
CA ARG A 442 17.06 -9.49 43.64
C ARG A 442 16.48 -10.18 44.89
N MET A 443 15.69 -11.25 44.68
CA MET A 443 15.05 -12.02 45.77
C MET A 443 16.03 -12.48 46.86
N LEU A 444 17.23 -12.92 46.47
CA LEU A 444 18.26 -13.35 47.43
C LEU A 444 18.73 -12.19 48.32
N ALA A 445 18.86 -10.97 47.77
CA ALA A 445 19.20 -9.78 48.54
C ALA A 445 18.06 -9.34 49.47
N ALA A 446 16.80 -9.49 49.06
CA ALA A 446 15.64 -9.23 49.91
C ALA A 446 15.56 -10.21 51.10
N VAL A 447 15.83 -11.50 50.86
CA VAL A 447 15.87 -12.52 51.92
C VAL A 447 17.00 -12.26 52.90
N VAL A 448 18.19 -11.92 52.39
CA VAL A 448 19.34 -11.56 53.25
C VAL A 448 19.06 -10.27 54.02
N ALA A 449 18.41 -9.27 53.42
CA ALA A 449 17.99 -8.06 54.12
C ALA A 449 16.97 -8.34 55.22
N ALA A 450 15.99 -9.21 54.98
CA ALA A 450 15.03 -9.62 56.00
C ALA A 450 15.71 -10.31 57.19
N LEU A 451 16.69 -11.18 56.92
CA LEU A 451 17.47 -11.86 57.96
C LEU A 451 18.29 -10.85 58.78
N ILE A 452 19.01 -9.94 58.12
CA ILE A 452 19.85 -8.94 58.80
C ILE A 452 18.98 -7.94 59.57
N CYS A 453 17.88 -7.45 58.98
CA CYS A 453 16.94 -6.55 59.65
C CYS A 453 16.28 -7.22 60.86
N PHE A 454 15.92 -8.50 60.76
CA PHE A 454 15.39 -9.28 61.88
C PHE A 454 16.42 -9.42 63.01
N LEU A 455 17.66 -9.82 62.69
CA LEU A 455 18.73 -9.95 63.67
C LEU A 455 19.04 -8.61 64.35
N ALA A 456 19.06 -7.51 63.59
CA ALA A 456 19.24 -6.17 64.13
C ALA A 456 18.08 -5.77 65.05
N TYR A 457 16.83 -5.99 64.62
CA TYR A 457 15.65 -5.68 65.43
C TYR A 457 15.63 -6.49 66.74
N ASN A 458 15.93 -7.80 66.67
CA ASN A 458 16.01 -8.67 67.84
C ASN A 458 17.11 -8.24 68.81
N PHE A 459 18.31 -7.92 68.30
CA PHE A 459 19.44 -7.56 69.14
C PHE A 459 19.27 -6.21 69.84
N PHE A 460 18.73 -5.19 69.15
CA PHE A 460 18.67 -3.83 69.70
C PHE A 460 17.36 -3.51 70.44
N PHE A 461 16.22 -4.06 70.03
CA PHE A 461 14.90 -3.57 70.45
C PHE A 461 14.04 -4.59 71.22
N ILE A 462 14.30 -5.90 71.12
CA ILE A 462 13.56 -6.93 71.86
C ILE A 462 14.22 -7.18 73.24
N ALA A 463 13.44 -7.24 74.32
CA ALA A 463 13.94 -7.56 75.65
C ALA A 463 14.14 -9.08 75.85
N PRO A 464 15.28 -9.53 76.42
CA PRO A 464 16.43 -8.76 76.90
C PRO A 464 17.33 -8.21 75.77
N ARG A 465 17.58 -6.90 75.80
CA ARG A 465 18.37 -6.19 74.77
C ARG A 465 19.84 -6.64 74.76
N PHE A 466 20.48 -6.52 73.60
CA PHE A 466 21.85 -6.96 73.33
C PHE A 466 22.05 -8.48 73.46
N THR A 467 20.97 -9.25 73.36
CA THR A 467 21.00 -10.72 73.32
C THR A 467 20.16 -11.23 72.16
N PHE A 468 20.49 -12.40 71.63
CA PHE A 468 19.68 -13.08 70.61
C PHE A 468 18.61 -14.01 71.21
N GLN A 469 18.25 -13.80 72.48
CA GLN A 469 17.32 -14.66 73.19
C GLN A 469 15.88 -14.22 72.91
N ILE A 470 15.10 -15.09 72.28
CA ILE A 470 13.73 -14.78 71.85
C ILE A 470 12.74 -15.18 72.97
N SER A 471 12.09 -14.21 73.61
CA SER A 471 10.97 -14.45 74.52
C SER A 471 9.75 -14.98 73.75
N ALA A 472 9.14 -16.06 74.24
CA ALA A 472 8.34 -17.01 73.42
C ALA A 472 7.04 -16.47 72.79
N HIS A 473 6.48 -15.33 73.22
CA HIS A 473 5.15 -14.90 72.75
C HIS A 473 5.15 -13.74 71.73
N GLN A 474 6.05 -12.76 71.82
CA GLN A 474 6.07 -11.61 70.88
C GLN A 474 7.10 -11.76 69.75
N GLY A 475 8.21 -12.46 69.99
CA GLY A 475 9.28 -12.62 68.99
C GLY A 475 8.93 -13.55 67.83
N VAL A 476 8.07 -14.56 68.06
CA VAL A 476 7.66 -15.51 67.00
C VAL A 476 6.74 -14.83 65.99
N VAL A 477 5.83 -13.96 66.44
CA VAL A 477 4.89 -13.23 65.58
C VAL A 477 5.64 -12.27 64.65
N THR A 478 6.62 -11.55 65.18
CA THR A 478 7.47 -10.64 64.38
C THR A 478 8.31 -11.41 63.36
N VAL A 479 8.94 -12.54 63.73
CA VAL A 479 9.66 -13.41 62.78
C VAL A 479 8.76 -13.83 61.61
N VAL A 480 7.55 -14.31 61.91
CA VAL A 480 6.60 -14.77 60.88
C VAL A 480 6.15 -13.60 60.01
N ALA A 481 5.92 -12.42 60.58
CA ALA A 481 5.57 -11.21 59.84
C ALA A 481 6.69 -10.74 58.89
N PHE A 482 7.96 -10.75 59.35
CA PHE A 482 9.11 -10.43 58.50
C PHE A 482 9.28 -11.45 57.36
N PHE A 483 9.13 -12.73 57.66
CA PHE A 483 9.24 -13.79 56.66
C PHE A 483 8.11 -13.71 55.62
N ALA A 484 6.88 -13.45 56.05
CA ALA A 484 5.74 -13.24 55.15
C ALA A 484 5.92 -11.98 54.29
N ALA A 485 6.34 -10.86 54.88
CA ALA A 485 6.60 -9.62 54.15
C ALA A 485 7.71 -9.80 53.09
N ALA A 486 8.81 -10.49 53.44
CA ALA A 486 9.90 -10.79 52.51
C ALA A 486 9.46 -11.71 51.36
N LEU A 487 8.64 -12.73 51.63
CA LEU A 487 8.11 -13.64 50.60
C LEU A 487 7.14 -12.92 49.66
N ILE A 488 6.23 -12.11 50.18
CA ILE A 488 5.26 -11.36 49.39
C ILE A 488 5.98 -10.31 48.54
N ALA A 489 6.85 -9.51 49.14
CA ALA A 489 7.61 -8.48 48.45
C ALA A 489 8.55 -9.08 47.40
N GLY A 490 9.26 -10.17 47.72
CA GLY A 490 10.14 -10.87 46.80
C GLY A 490 9.39 -11.45 45.60
N ARG A 491 8.19 -12.02 45.80
CA ARG A 491 7.37 -12.55 44.71
C ARG A 491 6.82 -11.44 43.81
N LEU A 492 6.29 -10.37 44.39
CA LEU A 492 5.72 -9.25 43.64
C LEU A 492 6.80 -8.49 42.85
N ALA A 493 7.95 -8.19 43.47
CA ALA A 493 9.05 -7.51 42.80
C ALA A 493 9.62 -8.35 41.64
N SER A 494 9.75 -9.66 41.83
CA SER A 494 10.19 -10.58 40.78
C SER A 494 9.19 -10.60 39.60
N GLN A 495 7.89 -10.68 39.89
CA GLN A 495 6.84 -10.65 38.85
C GLN A 495 6.81 -9.32 38.08
N LEU A 496 6.86 -8.19 38.79
CA LEU A 496 6.79 -6.87 38.17
C LEU A 496 8.04 -6.57 37.33
N ARG A 497 9.23 -6.95 37.81
CA ARG A 497 10.47 -6.86 37.03
C ARG A 497 10.41 -7.71 35.77
N GLN A 498 9.88 -8.94 35.86
CA GLN A 498 9.71 -9.82 34.70
C GLN A 498 8.74 -9.19 33.67
N GLN A 499 7.61 -8.63 34.11
CA GLN A 499 6.66 -7.96 33.22
C GLN A 499 7.25 -6.75 32.49
N VAL A 500 7.99 -5.89 33.20
CA VAL A 500 8.62 -4.71 32.61
C VAL A 500 9.68 -5.10 31.59
N LEU A 501 10.48 -6.14 31.86
CA LEU A 501 11.48 -6.63 30.91
C LEU A 501 10.82 -7.19 29.65
N SER A 502 9.75 -7.99 29.77
CA SER A 502 9.04 -8.50 28.59
C SER A 502 8.38 -7.40 27.76
N LEU A 503 7.83 -6.36 28.39
CA LEU A 503 7.21 -5.23 27.68
C LEU A 503 8.24 -4.40 26.92
N LYS A 504 9.39 -4.12 27.53
CA LYS A 504 10.49 -3.41 26.86
C LYS A 504 11.04 -4.20 25.68
N ALA A 505 11.17 -5.51 25.87
CA ALA A 505 11.64 -6.44 24.87
C ALA A 505 10.68 -6.45 23.65
N ALA A 506 9.38 -6.56 23.87
CA ALA A 506 8.37 -6.55 22.80
C ALA A 506 8.31 -5.21 22.02
N ASN A 507 8.50 -4.07 22.70
CA ASN A 507 8.37 -2.75 22.07
C ASN A 507 9.62 -2.29 21.29
N ALA A 508 10.77 -2.93 21.47
CA ALA A 508 12.03 -2.51 20.86
C ALA A 508 11.98 -2.60 19.32
N TYR A 509 11.54 -3.74 18.78
CA TYR A 509 11.43 -3.96 17.33
C TYR A 509 10.49 -2.95 16.67
N THR A 510 9.29 -2.76 17.22
CA THR A 510 8.28 -1.84 16.68
C THR A 510 8.79 -0.40 16.63
N THR A 511 9.53 0.02 17.66
CA THR A 511 10.09 1.39 17.71
C THR A 511 11.11 1.61 16.60
N VAL A 512 11.98 0.63 16.33
CA VAL A 512 12.99 0.71 15.26
C VAL A 512 12.33 0.77 13.88
N MET A 513 11.33 -0.08 13.63
CA MET A 513 10.61 -0.10 12.34
C MET A 513 9.81 1.19 12.09
N GLN A 514 9.13 1.71 13.12
CA GLN A 514 8.38 2.98 13.01
C GLN A 514 9.30 4.17 12.71
N ASP A 515 10.47 4.24 13.34
CA ASP A 515 11.43 5.32 13.08
C ASP A 515 12.03 5.23 11.66
N LEU A 516 12.37 4.01 11.20
CA LEU A 516 12.84 3.78 9.83
C LEU A 516 11.77 4.18 8.81
N ALA A 517 10.54 3.69 8.98
CA ALA A 517 9.42 3.97 8.08
C ALA A 517 9.19 5.48 7.96
N ARG A 518 9.20 6.21 9.08
CA ARG A 518 9.05 7.67 9.09
C ARG A 518 10.17 8.36 8.30
N LYS A 519 11.43 8.02 8.54
CA LYS A 519 12.59 8.64 7.86
C LYS A 519 12.61 8.34 6.36
N LEU A 520 12.31 7.10 5.97
CA LEU A 520 12.21 6.73 4.56
C LEU A 520 11.01 7.39 3.87
N SER A 521 9.88 7.58 4.58
CA SER A 521 8.70 8.22 4.00
C SER A 521 8.97 9.66 3.55
N SER A 522 9.81 10.41 4.27
CA SER A 522 10.21 11.78 3.95
C SER A 522 11.37 11.91 2.96
N ALA A 523 12.02 10.80 2.58
CA ALA A 523 13.16 10.84 1.67
C ALA A 523 12.73 11.21 0.23
N VAL A 524 13.36 12.23 -0.33
CA VAL A 524 13.03 12.79 -1.65
C VAL A 524 13.83 12.11 -2.75
N ASN A 525 15.05 11.68 -2.45
CA ASN A 525 15.97 11.10 -3.42
C ASN A 525 16.53 9.74 -2.96
N LEU A 526 17.14 9.02 -3.91
CA LEU A 526 17.71 7.71 -3.67
C LEU A 526 18.87 7.74 -2.66
N GLU A 527 19.62 8.84 -2.60
CA GLU A 527 20.78 9.00 -1.72
C GLU A 527 20.37 9.07 -0.24
N GLU A 528 19.31 9.82 0.07
CA GLU A 528 18.71 9.89 1.41
C GLU A 528 18.17 8.53 1.87
N VAL A 529 17.55 7.76 0.96
CA VAL A 529 17.08 6.40 1.22
C VAL A 529 18.26 5.48 1.58
N MET A 530 19.30 5.46 0.75
CA MET A 530 20.49 4.65 0.99
C MET A 530 21.20 5.04 2.29
N GLN A 531 21.33 6.34 2.57
CA GLN A 531 22.00 6.85 3.78
C GLN A 531 21.22 6.49 5.05
N THR A 532 19.89 6.64 5.03
CA THR A 532 18.99 6.29 6.14
C THR A 532 19.03 4.78 6.42
N GLY A 533 18.97 3.97 5.35
CA GLY A 533 19.07 2.52 5.44
C GLY A 533 20.40 2.07 6.05
N ARG A 534 21.52 2.64 5.58
CA ARG A 534 22.86 2.39 6.12
C ARG A 534 22.94 2.71 7.60
N MET A 535 22.61 3.94 8.01
CA MET A 535 22.69 4.35 9.42
C MET A 535 21.87 3.45 10.35
N THR A 536 20.68 3.01 9.89
CA THR A 536 19.81 2.14 10.68
C THR A 536 20.43 0.76 10.86
N LEU A 537 20.92 0.14 9.78
CA LEU A 537 21.56 -1.18 9.84
C LEU A 537 22.84 -1.14 10.68
N GLU A 538 23.68 -0.11 10.53
CA GLU A 538 24.91 0.04 11.32
C GLU A 538 24.60 0.22 12.82
N THR A 539 23.56 0.99 13.16
CA THR A 539 23.17 1.20 14.57
C THR A 539 22.63 -0.08 15.21
N GLN A 540 21.82 -0.86 14.49
CA GLN A 540 21.18 -2.06 15.04
C GLN A 540 22.11 -3.28 15.10
N LEU A 541 22.99 -3.43 14.11
CA LEU A 541 23.91 -4.58 14.04
C LEU A 541 25.27 -4.28 14.65
N GLN A 542 25.60 -3.00 14.90
CA GLN A 542 26.94 -2.55 15.33
C GLN A 542 28.04 -3.00 14.37
N THR A 543 27.70 -3.08 13.08
CA THR A 543 28.58 -3.51 12.01
C THR A 543 28.63 -2.47 10.90
N LYS A 544 29.54 -2.66 9.94
CA LYS A 544 29.70 -1.80 8.77
C LYS A 544 28.82 -2.28 7.64
N VAL A 545 28.24 -1.33 6.90
CA VAL A 545 27.28 -1.62 5.83
C VAL A 545 27.73 -0.94 4.53
N TRP A 546 27.52 -1.66 3.43
CA TRP A 546 27.75 -1.25 2.06
C TRP A 546 26.44 -1.39 1.28
N ILE A 547 26.02 -0.37 0.52
CA ILE A 547 24.78 -0.39 -0.26
C ILE A 547 25.10 0.08 -1.67
N SER A 548 24.59 -0.65 -2.67
CA SER A 548 24.70 -0.30 -4.08
C SER A 548 23.33 -0.36 -4.76
N ILE A 549 22.92 0.73 -5.41
CA ILE A 549 21.66 0.83 -6.19
C ILE A 549 21.95 1.64 -7.45
N GLN A 550 21.68 1.08 -8.64
CA GLN A 550 21.83 1.76 -9.94
C GLN A 550 23.16 2.53 -10.10
N ASP A 551 24.28 1.82 -9.93
CA ASP A 551 25.66 2.35 -10.00
C ASP A 551 26.06 3.38 -8.93
N ARG A 552 25.14 3.76 -8.03
CA ARG A 552 25.47 4.56 -6.85
C ARG A 552 25.86 3.63 -5.71
N VAL A 553 26.99 3.93 -5.08
CA VAL A 553 27.52 3.15 -3.96
C VAL A 553 27.67 4.06 -2.75
N ILE A 554 27.11 3.62 -1.62
CA ILE A 554 27.38 4.23 -0.31
C ILE A 554 28.02 3.16 0.57
N SER A 555 29.22 3.45 1.08
CA SER A 555 29.96 2.58 1.98
C SER A 555 30.37 3.31 3.26
N SER A 556 30.58 2.56 4.33
CA SER A 556 31.49 3.00 5.42
C SER A 556 32.94 2.71 5.02
N ASP A 557 33.92 3.14 5.83
CA ASP A 557 35.38 3.20 5.54
C ASP A 557 36.09 1.89 5.09
N ILE A 558 35.37 0.82 4.76
CA ILE A 558 35.92 -0.43 4.21
C ILE A 558 35.42 -0.59 2.77
N GLU A 559 36.36 -0.70 1.84
CA GLU A 559 36.08 -1.07 0.45
C GLU A 559 36.03 -2.59 0.27
N LEU A 560 35.19 -3.06 -0.66
CA LEU A 560 35.11 -4.47 -1.02
C LEU A 560 36.37 -4.91 -1.78
N ASN A 561 36.95 -6.04 -1.39
CA ASN A 561 38.00 -6.69 -2.17
C ASN A 561 37.45 -7.35 -3.45
N ASP A 562 38.31 -7.78 -4.37
CA ASP A 562 37.87 -8.35 -5.65
C ASP A 562 36.99 -9.61 -5.49
N LYS A 563 37.26 -10.43 -4.46
CA LYS A 563 36.43 -11.61 -4.16
C LYS A 563 35.03 -11.21 -3.69
N GLU A 564 34.95 -10.16 -2.88
CA GLU A 564 33.69 -9.61 -2.34
C GLU A 564 32.89 -8.88 -3.42
N LYS A 565 33.55 -8.20 -4.36
CA LYS A 565 32.88 -7.63 -5.54
C LYS A 565 32.22 -8.71 -6.39
N VAL A 566 32.93 -9.83 -6.64
CA VAL A 566 32.36 -10.99 -7.35
C VAL A 566 31.17 -11.57 -6.58
N ALA A 567 31.23 -11.64 -5.25
CA ALA A 567 30.11 -12.10 -4.43
C ALA A 567 28.90 -11.14 -4.51
N ALA A 568 29.14 -9.83 -4.47
CA ALA A 568 28.10 -8.84 -4.67
C ALA A 568 27.46 -8.98 -6.06
N GLU A 569 28.25 -9.04 -7.14
CA GLU A 569 27.72 -9.27 -8.50
C GLU A 569 26.93 -10.57 -8.63
N TRP A 570 27.38 -11.64 -7.97
CA TRP A 570 26.67 -12.92 -7.94
C TRP A 570 25.28 -12.76 -7.30
N CYS A 571 25.21 -12.07 -6.16
CA CYS A 571 23.96 -11.75 -5.45
C CYS A 571 23.00 -10.95 -6.35
N LEU A 572 23.51 -9.93 -7.07
CA LEU A 572 22.70 -9.12 -7.98
C LEU A 572 22.04 -9.98 -9.07
N LYS A 573 22.87 -10.84 -9.68
CA LYS A 573 22.48 -11.64 -10.85
C LYS A 573 21.51 -12.77 -10.49
N HIS A 574 21.69 -13.39 -9.34
CA HIS A 574 20.89 -14.56 -8.93
C HIS A 574 19.73 -14.19 -8.01
N GLN A 575 19.64 -12.93 -7.56
CA GLN A 575 18.58 -12.44 -6.67
C GLN A 575 18.47 -13.28 -5.38
N GLN A 576 19.61 -13.79 -4.91
CA GLN A 576 19.69 -14.67 -3.75
C GLN A 576 20.75 -14.18 -2.77
N PRO A 577 20.50 -14.26 -1.44
CA PRO A 577 21.50 -13.94 -0.44
C PRO A 577 22.75 -14.80 -0.59
N CYS A 578 23.93 -14.22 -0.39
CA CYS A 578 25.19 -14.97 -0.40
C CYS A 578 26.21 -14.44 0.62
N GLY A 579 27.31 -15.14 0.78
CA GLY A 579 28.38 -14.77 1.71
C GLY A 579 28.20 -15.38 3.10
N ARG A 580 28.62 -14.65 4.13
CA ARG A 580 28.57 -15.08 5.52
C ARG A 580 27.15 -15.51 5.91
N PHE A 581 27.01 -16.63 6.63
CA PHE A 581 25.72 -17.23 7.05
C PHE A 581 24.85 -17.84 5.94
N THR A 582 25.40 -18.05 4.73
CA THR A 582 24.72 -18.74 3.63
C THR A 582 25.53 -19.93 3.14
N ASP A 583 24.92 -20.83 2.36
CA ASP A 583 25.62 -21.97 1.76
C ASP A 583 26.47 -21.59 0.54
N THR A 584 26.29 -20.37 0.01
CA THR A 584 26.93 -19.90 -1.23
C THR A 584 27.94 -18.81 -0.93
N LEU A 585 29.20 -18.98 -1.36
CA LEU A 585 30.31 -18.05 -1.10
C LEU A 585 30.55 -17.77 0.42
N SER A 586 30.31 -18.78 1.25
CA SER A 586 30.33 -18.72 2.73
C SER A 586 31.65 -18.30 3.38
N GLN A 587 32.75 -18.32 2.61
CA GLN A 587 34.09 -17.88 3.05
C GLN A 587 34.25 -16.35 3.05
N SER A 588 33.26 -15.59 2.58
CA SER A 588 33.24 -14.14 2.70
C SER A 588 32.88 -13.70 4.13
N ASN A 589 33.47 -12.59 4.56
CA ASN A 589 33.09 -11.91 5.82
C ASN A 589 31.87 -10.99 5.65
N TRP A 590 31.41 -10.82 4.42
CA TRP A 590 30.22 -10.04 4.10
C TRP A 590 29.01 -10.95 3.91
N TRP A 591 27.88 -10.52 4.44
CA TRP A 591 26.57 -11.07 4.13
C TRP A 591 25.89 -10.14 3.13
N PHE A 592 25.70 -10.62 1.89
CA PHE A 592 25.08 -9.86 0.81
C PHE A 592 23.62 -10.26 0.64
N LEU A 593 22.76 -9.25 0.53
CA LEU A 593 21.32 -9.38 0.44
C LEU A 593 20.79 -8.51 -0.71
N PRO A 594 19.97 -9.08 -1.62
CA PRO A 594 19.41 -8.32 -2.72
C PRO A 594 18.25 -7.43 -2.25
N LEU A 595 18.14 -6.23 -2.82
CA LEU A 595 16.99 -5.35 -2.67
C LEU A 595 15.94 -5.73 -3.72
N LEU A 596 14.98 -6.57 -3.32
CA LEU A 596 13.97 -7.14 -4.20
C LEU A 596 12.62 -6.43 -4.02
N GLU A 597 11.98 -6.11 -5.14
CA GLU A 597 10.57 -5.71 -5.18
C GLU A 597 9.90 -6.36 -6.40
N GLN A 598 8.81 -7.10 -6.19
CA GLN A 598 8.04 -7.82 -7.23
C GLN A 598 8.89 -8.59 -8.28
N LYS A 599 10.00 -9.23 -7.85
CA LYS A 599 10.96 -10.02 -8.66
C LYS A 599 12.00 -9.22 -9.46
N ASN A 600 12.06 -7.90 -9.31
CA ASN A 600 13.16 -7.09 -9.84
C ASN A 600 14.14 -6.75 -8.72
N SER A 601 15.44 -6.88 -9.02
CA SER A 601 16.51 -6.47 -8.12
C SER A 601 16.88 -5.03 -8.40
N LEU A 602 16.69 -4.16 -7.41
CA LEU A 602 17.03 -2.73 -7.49
C LEU A 602 18.52 -2.51 -7.17
N GLY A 603 19.09 -3.37 -6.34
CA GLY A 603 20.43 -3.20 -5.80
C GLY A 603 20.79 -4.25 -4.76
N ILE A 604 21.85 -4.01 -4.01
CA ILE A 604 22.41 -4.94 -3.02
C ILE A 604 22.79 -4.20 -1.76
N VAL A 605 22.56 -4.86 -0.62
CA VAL A 605 23.10 -4.49 0.67
C VAL A 605 24.13 -5.54 1.10
N GLY A 606 25.35 -5.11 1.41
CA GLY A 606 26.40 -5.92 2.03
C GLY A 606 26.59 -5.51 3.48
N ILE A 607 26.65 -6.49 4.39
CA ILE A 607 26.86 -6.27 5.82
C ILE A 607 28.11 -7.03 6.27
N TYR A 608 29.08 -6.33 6.85
CA TYR A 608 30.35 -6.89 7.25
C TYR A 608 30.31 -7.48 8.67
N PHE A 609 30.74 -8.73 8.83
CA PHE A 609 30.87 -9.40 10.13
C PHE A 609 32.31 -9.84 10.39
N LYS A 610 32.77 -9.68 11.63
CA LYS A 610 34.07 -10.21 12.08
C LYS A 610 33.99 -11.71 12.36
N ASP A 611 35.13 -12.39 12.35
CA ASP A 611 35.24 -13.86 12.47
C ASP A 611 34.70 -14.44 13.80
N ASP A 612 34.59 -13.62 14.85
CA ASP A 612 34.07 -13.98 16.16
C ASP A 612 32.53 -14.19 16.17
N VAL A 613 31.84 -13.66 15.15
CA VAL A 613 30.40 -13.85 14.97
C VAL A 613 30.14 -15.14 14.18
N VAL A 614 29.60 -16.14 14.89
CA VAL A 614 29.34 -17.49 14.37
C VAL A 614 27.96 -17.61 13.73
N SER A 615 26.96 -16.92 14.26
CA SER A 615 25.59 -16.88 13.71
C SER A 615 24.89 -15.60 14.18
N LEU A 616 24.00 -15.08 13.33
CA LEU A 616 23.01 -14.07 13.72
C LEU A 616 21.84 -14.77 14.41
N ASN A 617 21.25 -14.12 15.41
CA ASN A 617 20.00 -14.63 15.99
C ASN A 617 18.81 -14.41 15.01
N PHE A 618 17.75 -15.22 15.13
CA PHE A 618 16.56 -15.11 14.29
C PHE A 618 16.00 -13.69 14.21
N GLU A 619 15.94 -12.97 15.33
CA GLU A 619 15.34 -11.63 15.40
C GLU A 619 16.18 -10.58 14.67
N GLN A 620 17.51 -10.62 14.77
CA GLN A 620 18.42 -9.76 14.01
C GLN A 620 18.33 -10.06 12.53
N LYS A 621 18.28 -11.36 12.15
CA LYS A 621 18.10 -11.77 10.75
C LYS A 621 16.78 -11.22 10.19
N LYS A 622 15.67 -11.43 10.91
CA LYS A 622 14.35 -10.91 10.54
C LYS A 622 14.30 -9.39 10.48
N LEU A 623 14.87 -8.70 11.47
CA LEU A 623 14.97 -7.24 11.47
C LEU A 623 15.74 -6.75 10.24
N THR A 624 16.86 -7.39 9.91
CA THR A 624 17.70 -7.04 8.77
C THR A 624 16.94 -7.22 7.46
N GLU A 625 16.28 -8.37 7.28
CA GLU A 625 15.42 -8.66 6.14
C GLU A 625 14.30 -7.61 6.00
N SER A 626 13.60 -7.26 7.08
CA SER A 626 12.56 -6.22 7.07
C SER A 626 13.11 -4.83 6.74
N VAL A 627 14.29 -4.46 7.25
CA VAL A 627 14.91 -3.16 6.92
C VAL A 627 15.24 -3.08 5.42
N ILE A 628 15.73 -4.18 4.85
CA ILE A 628 16.07 -4.28 3.42
C ILE A 628 14.81 -4.16 2.55
N GLU A 629 13.71 -4.80 2.93
CA GLU A 629 12.41 -4.64 2.25
C GLU A 629 11.96 -3.17 2.25
N TYR A 630 12.04 -2.48 3.39
CA TYR A 630 11.67 -1.07 3.48
C TYR A 630 12.58 -0.16 2.64
N ILE A 631 13.88 -0.45 2.58
CA ILE A 631 14.83 0.26 1.70
C ILE A 631 14.46 0.03 0.23
N ALA A 632 14.17 -1.21 -0.16
CA ALA A 632 13.80 -1.55 -1.53
C ALA A 632 12.52 -0.82 -1.97
N GLN A 633 11.48 -0.82 -1.13
CA GLN A 633 10.23 -0.10 -1.39
C GLN A 633 10.45 1.42 -1.52
N ALA A 634 11.21 2.02 -0.61
CA ALA A 634 11.50 3.44 -0.65
C ALA A 634 12.32 3.83 -1.90
N ALA A 635 13.31 3.02 -2.26
CA ALA A 635 14.13 3.21 -3.46
C ALA A 635 13.29 3.14 -4.74
N LEU A 636 12.45 2.11 -4.89
CA LEU A 636 11.54 1.99 -6.03
C LEU A 636 10.59 3.19 -6.12
N ARG A 637 9.99 3.61 -5.00
CA ARG A 637 9.11 4.78 -4.97
C ARG A 637 9.84 6.02 -5.49
N THR A 638 11.05 6.30 -5.01
CA THR A 638 11.81 7.48 -5.47
C THR A 638 12.16 7.40 -6.95
N GLN A 639 12.44 6.20 -7.47
CA GLN A 639 12.69 5.99 -8.90
C GLN A 639 11.42 6.24 -9.74
N LEU A 640 10.30 5.64 -9.36
CA LEU A 640 9.03 5.79 -10.09
C LEU A 640 8.54 7.23 -10.11
N VAL A 641 8.71 7.97 -9.02
CA VAL A 641 8.38 9.41 -8.97
C VAL A 641 9.22 10.20 -9.98
N ASN A 642 10.54 9.95 -10.03
CA ASN A 642 11.42 10.62 -10.98
C ASN A 642 11.11 10.24 -12.44
N GLU A 643 10.81 8.98 -12.73
CA GLU A 643 10.39 8.54 -14.07
C GLU A 643 9.07 9.18 -14.50
N LEU A 644 8.09 9.31 -13.59
CA LEU A 644 6.82 9.99 -13.86
C LEU A 644 7.01 11.49 -14.14
N GLU A 645 7.87 12.18 -13.40
CA GLU A 645 8.20 13.58 -13.64
C GLU A 645 8.81 13.77 -15.04
N GLN A 646 9.77 12.92 -15.43
CA GLN A 646 10.40 12.98 -16.75
C GLN A 646 9.41 12.66 -17.89
N ALA A 647 8.56 11.64 -17.71
CA ALA A 647 7.55 11.28 -18.69
C ALA A 647 6.51 12.40 -18.87
N LYS A 648 6.11 13.06 -17.79
CA LYS A 648 5.19 14.20 -17.84
C LYS A 648 5.78 15.37 -18.62
N VAL A 649 7.03 15.74 -18.33
CA VAL A 649 7.74 16.81 -19.06
C VAL A 649 7.82 16.48 -20.55
N THR A 650 8.12 15.22 -20.91
CA THR A 650 8.23 14.78 -22.31
C THR A 650 6.88 14.75 -23.03
N SER A 651 5.81 14.35 -22.34
CA SER A 651 4.46 14.32 -22.91
C SER A 651 3.93 15.73 -23.16
N GLU A 652 4.18 16.67 -22.23
CA GLU A 652 3.79 18.07 -22.38
C GLU A 652 4.52 18.72 -23.55
N THR A 653 5.82 18.46 -23.73
CA THR A 653 6.59 19.00 -24.87
C THR A 653 6.11 18.46 -26.22
N GLU A 654 5.81 17.16 -26.33
CA GLU A 654 5.34 16.56 -27.59
C GLU A 654 3.91 17.00 -27.95
N ARG A 655 3.05 17.20 -26.93
CA ARG A 655 1.69 17.74 -27.13
C ARG A 655 1.74 19.19 -27.64
N LEU A 656 2.62 20.01 -27.05
CA LEU A 656 2.87 21.36 -27.54
C LEU A 656 3.34 21.33 -28.99
N ARG A 657 4.35 20.52 -29.31
CA ARG A 657 4.87 20.36 -30.68
C ARG A 657 3.80 20.00 -31.71
N SER A 658 2.96 19.02 -31.38
CA SER A 658 1.90 18.52 -32.27
C SER A 658 0.81 19.57 -32.52
N ALA A 659 0.39 20.30 -31.48
CA ALA A 659 -0.60 21.37 -31.62
C ALA A 659 -0.09 22.51 -32.51
N LEU A 660 1.19 22.86 -32.37
CA LEU A 660 1.84 23.92 -33.15
C LEU A 660 1.94 23.57 -34.64
N LEU A 661 2.38 22.35 -34.98
CA LEU A 661 2.48 21.90 -36.38
C LEU A 661 1.12 21.84 -37.09
N SER A 662 0.08 21.40 -36.37
CA SER A 662 -1.28 21.30 -36.92
C SER A 662 -1.87 22.67 -37.27
N SER A 663 -1.64 23.68 -36.42
CA SER A 663 -2.13 25.04 -36.68
C SER A 663 -1.41 25.71 -37.84
N VAL A 664 -0.08 25.62 -37.89
CA VAL A 664 0.72 26.23 -38.96
C VAL A 664 0.28 25.73 -40.34
N SER A 665 -0.01 24.43 -40.43
CA SER A 665 -0.48 23.82 -41.69
C SER A 665 -1.81 24.39 -42.18
N HIS A 666 -2.69 24.77 -41.25
CA HIS A 666 -3.98 25.40 -41.58
C HIS A 666 -3.78 26.86 -42.02
N ASP A 667 -2.96 27.61 -41.29
CA ASP A 667 -2.77 29.04 -41.50
C ASP A 667 -1.96 29.37 -42.76
N LEU A 668 -1.14 28.44 -43.26
CA LEU A 668 -0.50 28.54 -44.58
C LEU A 668 -1.43 28.18 -45.74
N ARG A 669 -2.41 27.28 -45.52
CA ARG A 669 -3.29 26.79 -46.59
C ARG A 669 -4.29 27.84 -47.06
N SER A 670 -4.82 28.63 -46.13
CA SER A 670 -5.85 29.65 -46.42
C SER A 670 -5.36 30.77 -47.36
N PRO A 671 -4.25 31.49 -47.07
CA PRO A 671 -3.72 32.52 -47.97
C PRO A 671 -3.28 31.92 -49.32
N LEU A 672 -2.68 30.72 -49.31
CA LEU A 672 -2.28 30.02 -50.52
C LEU A 672 -3.50 29.72 -51.43
N ALA A 673 -4.61 29.26 -50.85
CA ALA A 673 -5.84 29.00 -51.59
C ALA A 673 -6.42 30.28 -52.21
N SER A 674 -6.39 31.41 -51.49
CA SER A 674 -6.83 32.71 -52.03
C SER A 674 -5.92 33.22 -53.15
N ILE A 675 -4.59 33.09 -53.01
CA ILE A 675 -3.64 33.45 -54.08
C ILE A 675 -3.88 32.62 -55.33
N ILE A 676 -4.04 31.29 -55.17
CA ILE A 676 -4.30 30.37 -56.29
C ILE A 676 -5.62 30.72 -56.96
N GLY A 677 -6.69 30.93 -56.19
CA GLY A 677 -8.02 31.26 -56.73
C GLY A 677 -8.05 32.60 -57.49
N ALA A 678 -7.39 33.63 -56.95
CA ALA A 678 -7.28 34.93 -57.60
C ALA A 678 -6.42 34.85 -58.88
N ALA A 679 -5.32 34.09 -58.85
CA ALA A 679 -4.45 33.87 -60.00
C ALA A 679 -5.14 33.06 -61.11
N ASP A 680 -5.87 31.99 -60.77
CA ASP A 680 -6.64 31.18 -61.74
C ASP A 680 -7.77 31.99 -62.38
N THR A 681 -8.43 32.86 -61.62
CA THR A 681 -9.48 33.75 -62.12
C THR A 681 -8.90 34.75 -63.12
N LEU A 682 -7.77 35.39 -62.77
CA LEU A 682 -7.01 36.26 -63.67
C LEU A 682 -6.48 35.52 -64.90
N ALA A 683 -6.12 34.25 -64.81
CA ALA A 683 -5.59 33.49 -65.94
C ALA A 683 -6.68 33.11 -66.95
N ASN A 684 -7.86 32.71 -66.45
CA ASN A 684 -8.92 32.14 -67.30
C ASN A 684 -9.96 33.16 -67.77
N PHE A 685 -10.21 34.24 -67.01
CA PHE A 685 -11.31 35.17 -67.28
C PHE A 685 -10.85 36.60 -67.58
N LYS A 686 -9.54 36.85 -67.71
CA LYS A 686 -8.98 38.19 -67.92
C LYS A 686 -9.69 39.02 -69.00
N ALA A 687 -9.99 38.39 -70.14
CA ALA A 687 -10.56 39.05 -71.30
C ALA A 687 -11.99 39.58 -71.06
N ASP A 688 -12.71 38.99 -70.10
CA ASP A 688 -14.11 39.29 -69.79
C ASP A 688 -14.27 40.16 -68.52
N MET A 689 -13.17 40.59 -67.90
CA MET A 689 -13.15 41.34 -66.64
C MET A 689 -12.84 42.82 -66.87
N SER A 690 -13.38 43.69 -66.00
CA SER A 690 -13.02 45.11 -66.01
C SER A 690 -11.57 45.31 -65.55
N GLU A 691 -10.93 46.41 -65.96
CA GLU A 691 -9.59 46.77 -65.45
C GLU A 691 -9.58 46.88 -63.92
N GLN A 692 -10.68 47.36 -63.33
CA GLN A 692 -10.86 47.47 -61.89
C GLN A 692 -10.82 46.09 -61.20
N ASP A 693 -11.58 45.11 -61.71
CA ASP A 693 -11.62 43.75 -61.13
C ASP A 693 -10.28 43.01 -61.27
N GLN A 694 -9.53 43.28 -62.35
CA GLN A 694 -8.18 42.74 -62.51
C GLN A 694 -7.22 43.32 -61.47
N GLN A 695 -7.34 44.62 -61.18
CA GLN A 695 -6.54 45.30 -60.18
C GLN A 695 -6.83 44.77 -58.77
N ASP A 696 -8.10 44.56 -58.44
CA ASP A 696 -8.54 44.01 -57.14
C ASP A 696 -8.02 42.57 -56.91
N LEU A 697 -8.01 41.73 -57.95
CA LEU A 697 -7.44 40.38 -57.87
C LEU A 697 -5.91 40.39 -57.74
N LEU A 698 -5.22 41.30 -58.44
CA LEU A 698 -3.77 41.48 -58.29
C LEU A 698 -3.40 41.98 -56.90
N GLU A 699 -4.17 42.92 -56.35
CA GLU A 699 -4.01 43.42 -54.98
C GLU A 699 -4.25 42.32 -53.95
N THR A 700 -5.27 41.47 -54.17
CA THR A 700 -5.53 40.29 -53.33
C THR A 700 -4.34 39.32 -53.31
N ILE A 701 -3.75 39.02 -54.47
CA ILE A 701 -2.55 38.17 -54.57
C ILE A 701 -1.38 38.81 -53.81
N HIS A 702 -1.18 40.12 -53.96
CA HIS A 702 -0.09 40.83 -53.31
C HIS A 702 -0.23 40.82 -51.78
N LEU A 703 -1.41 41.18 -51.26
CA LEU A 703 -1.69 41.24 -49.82
C LEU A 703 -1.61 39.85 -49.16
N GLU A 704 -2.16 38.82 -49.80
CA GLU A 704 -2.08 37.45 -49.28
C GLU A 704 -0.65 36.88 -49.40
N GLY A 705 0.14 37.31 -50.39
CA GLY A 705 1.57 36.99 -50.52
C GLY A 705 2.41 37.57 -49.38
N GLU A 706 2.22 38.86 -49.06
CA GLU A 706 2.85 39.49 -47.90
C GLU A 706 2.41 38.83 -46.58
N ARG A 707 1.15 38.39 -46.50
CA ARG A 707 0.63 37.68 -45.33
C ARG A 707 1.28 36.31 -45.16
N LEU A 708 1.44 35.55 -46.24
CA LEU A 708 2.12 34.25 -46.23
C LEU A 708 3.59 34.40 -45.82
N ASP A 709 4.28 35.44 -46.32
CA ASP A 709 5.67 35.74 -45.96
C ASP A 709 5.80 36.01 -44.45
N ARG A 710 4.89 36.81 -43.87
CA ARG A 710 4.81 36.99 -42.40
C ARG A 710 4.60 35.67 -41.64
N TYR A 711 3.76 34.76 -42.14
CA TYR A 711 3.53 33.47 -41.48
C TYR A 711 4.74 32.53 -41.57
N ILE A 712 5.42 32.49 -42.71
CA ILE A 712 6.65 31.72 -42.88
C ILE A 712 7.73 32.27 -41.96
N GLN A 713 7.86 33.59 -41.84
CA GLN A 713 8.85 34.20 -40.95
C GLN A 713 8.55 33.92 -39.47
N ASN A 714 7.29 34.04 -39.05
CA ASN A 714 6.87 33.66 -37.70
C ASN A 714 7.09 32.17 -37.41
N LEU A 715 6.90 31.29 -38.40
CA LEU A 715 7.20 29.85 -38.29
C LEU A 715 8.72 29.59 -38.18
N LEU A 716 9.53 30.31 -38.96
CA LEU A 716 10.99 30.19 -38.91
C LEU A 716 11.54 30.69 -37.57
N ASP A 717 11.00 31.77 -37.03
CA ASP A 717 11.31 32.25 -35.68
C ASP A 717 10.92 31.20 -34.62
N MET A 718 9.81 30.50 -34.82
CA MET A 718 9.32 29.44 -33.94
C MET A 718 10.11 28.11 -34.03
N THR A 719 10.54 27.71 -35.23
CA THR A 719 11.33 26.50 -35.43
C THR A 719 12.78 26.70 -34.96
N ARG A 720 13.33 27.92 -35.09
CA ARG A 720 14.58 28.32 -34.42
C ARG A 720 14.48 28.26 -32.90
N LEU A 721 13.29 28.48 -32.32
CA LEU A 721 13.02 28.30 -30.90
C LEU A 721 12.86 26.82 -30.48
N GLY A 722 12.46 25.94 -31.41
CA GLY A 722 12.07 24.55 -31.10
C GLY A 722 13.08 23.44 -31.44
N HIS A 723 14.08 23.68 -32.31
CA HIS A 723 14.93 22.58 -32.83
C HIS A 723 16.18 22.28 -31.98
N GLU A 724 16.60 23.19 -31.11
CA GLU A 724 17.65 22.97 -30.11
C GLU A 724 17.08 23.47 -28.79
N GLY A 725 16.60 22.57 -27.92
CA GLY A 725 15.81 22.89 -26.73
C GLY A 725 16.22 24.21 -26.09
N LEU A 726 15.33 25.23 -26.20
CA LEU A 726 15.44 26.60 -25.69
C LEU A 726 16.71 26.89 -24.87
N THR A 727 17.88 26.98 -25.52
CA THR A 727 19.08 27.50 -24.87
C THR A 727 18.96 29.02 -24.88
N LEU A 728 18.27 29.56 -23.87
CA LEU A 728 18.16 31.00 -23.65
C LEU A 728 19.56 31.61 -23.51
N LYS A 729 20.09 32.20 -24.59
CA LYS A 729 21.29 33.03 -24.54
C LYS A 729 20.93 34.36 -23.90
N ARG A 730 21.06 34.42 -22.58
CA ARG A 730 20.77 35.61 -21.78
C ARG A 730 21.97 36.53 -21.77
N ASP A 731 21.72 37.81 -21.92
CA ASP A 731 22.70 38.88 -21.81
C ASP A 731 22.12 40.05 -21.01
N TRP A 732 22.98 40.90 -20.48
CA TRP A 732 22.57 42.12 -19.80
C TRP A 732 22.18 43.18 -20.83
N ILE A 733 20.93 43.64 -20.78
CA ILE A 733 20.43 44.70 -21.66
C ILE A 733 19.57 45.70 -20.89
N GLY A 734 19.69 46.98 -21.25
CA GLY A 734 18.86 48.06 -20.71
C GLY A 734 17.40 47.97 -21.18
N VAL A 735 16.46 48.22 -20.28
CA VAL A 735 15.01 48.29 -20.61
C VAL A 735 14.73 49.42 -21.61
N ASP A 736 15.48 50.51 -21.53
CA ASP A 736 15.46 51.63 -22.47
C ASP A 736 15.89 51.22 -23.88
N GLU A 737 16.92 50.37 -24.01
CA GLU A 737 17.37 49.83 -25.29
C GLU A 737 16.32 48.90 -25.91
N LEU A 738 15.73 48.01 -25.10
CA LEU A 738 14.66 47.10 -25.55
C LEU A 738 13.44 47.87 -26.07
N ILE A 739 12.93 48.82 -25.29
CA ILE A 739 11.77 49.64 -25.67
C ILE A 739 12.11 50.53 -26.88
N GLY A 740 13.32 51.11 -26.89
CA GLY A 740 13.80 51.95 -27.98
C GLY A 740 14.00 51.19 -29.30
N SER A 741 14.42 49.93 -29.25
CA SER A 741 14.53 49.05 -30.42
C SER A 741 13.14 48.72 -30.98
N ALA A 742 12.23 48.23 -30.12
CA ALA A 742 10.87 47.87 -30.51
C ALA A 742 10.09 49.07 -31.08
N THR A 743 10.22 50.27 -30.48
CA THR A 743 9.55 51.49 -30.95
C THR A 743 10.09 51.96 -32.31
N ARG A 744 11.42 51.91 -32.53
CA ARG A 744 12.02 52.21 -33.84
C ARG A 744 11.55 51.24 -34.91
N ARG A 745 11.44 49.96 -34.57
CA ARG A 745 10.91 48.92 -35.46
C ARG A 745 9.46 49.22 -35.82
N LEU A 746 8.59 49.52 -34.86
CA LEU A 746 7.20 49.90 -35.11
C LEU A 746 7.07 51.10 -36.05
N LYS A 747 7.84 52.17 -35.84
CA LYS A 747 7.81 53.37 -36.70
C LYS A 747 8.18 53.12 -38.16
N ARG A 748 8.93 52.06 -38.47
CA ARG A 748 9.22 51.69 -39.87
C ARG A 748 8.00 51.12 -40.59
N TYR A 749 7.15 50.38 -39.86
CA TYR A 749 5.96 49.74 -40.41
C TYR A 749 4.71 50.64 -40.30
N LYS A 750 4.64 51.48 -39.26
CA LYS A 750 3.54 52.41 -39.01
C LYS A 750 4.08 53.81 -38.67
N PRO A 751 4.46 54.61 -39.69
CA PRO A 751 5.07 55.92 -39.47
C PRO A 751 4.13 56.93 -38.79
N ASP A 752 2.82 56.78 -38.99
CA ASP A 752 1.81 57.70 -38.45
C ASP A 752 1.45 57.43 -36.97
N THR A 753 1.91 56.33 -36.38
CA THR A 753 1.59 55.99 -34.99
C THR A 753 2.39 56.85 -34.01
N GLN A 754 1.70 57.57 -33.13
CA GLN A 754 2.32 58.33 -32.05
C GLN A 754 2.60 57.42 -30.85
N VAL A 755 3.86 57.38 -30.38
CA VAL A 755 4.28 56.58 -29.21
C VAL A 755 4.92 57.51 -28.18
N VAL A 756 4.41 57.49 -26.95
CA VAL A 756 4.93 58.25 -25.81
C VAL A 756 5.60 57.29 -24.84
N VAL A 757 6.88 57.49 -24.56
CA VAL A 757 7.69 56.61 -23.70
C VAL A 757 8.06 57.33 -22.41
N GLN A 758 7.75 56.72 -21.26
CA GLN A 758 8.12 57.17 -19.92
C GLN A 758 9.02 56.12 -19.27
N LEU A 759 10.28 56.48 -19.03
CA LEU A 759 11.29 55.62 -18.42
C LEU A 759 11.68 56.19 -17.04
N PRO A 760 12.18 55.36 -16.11
CA PRO A 760 12.66 55.82 -14.82
C PRO A 760 13.99 56.60 -14.99
N GLU A 761 14.28 57.50 -14.05
CA GLU A 761 15.54 58.29 -14.08
C GLU A 761 16.79 57.42 -13.91
N GLN A 762 16.66 56.27 -13.24
CA GLN A 762 17.74 55.29 -13.09
C GLN A 762 17.60 54.18 -14.15
N PRO A 763 18.69 53.84 -14.87
CA PRO A 763 18.67 52.77 -15.86
C PRO A 763 18.46 51.40 -15.20
N ILE A 764 17.55 50.60 -15.79
CA ILE A 764 17.25 49.25 -15.33
C ILE A 764 17.83 48.26 -16.34
N SER A 765 18.69 47.36 -15.88
CA SER A 765 19.27 46.28 -16.70
C SER A 765 18.61 44.95 -16.39
N LEU A 766 18.35 44.16 -17.42
CA LEU A 766 17.75 42.82 -17.33
C LEU A 766 18.69 41.76 -17.89
N TYR A 767 18.74 40.60 -17.22
CA TYR A 767 19.46 39.42 -17.71
C TYR A 767 18.51 38.50 -18.47
N VAL A 768 18.27 38.84 -19.74
CA VAL A 768 17.25 38.20 -20.60
C VAL A 768 17.83 37.91 -21.98
N HIS A 769 17.14 37.16 -22.82
CA HIS A 769 17.49 37.05 -24.23
C HIS A 769 16.99 38.30 -24.98
N PRO A 770 17.88 39.22 -25.42
CA PRO A 770 17.46 40.55 -25.91
C PRO A 770 16.48 40.49 -27.09
N ALA A 771 16.78 39.69 -28.10
CA ALA A 771 15.95 39.56 -29.30
C ALA A 771 14.52 39.04 -29.01
N LEU A 772 14.38 38.08 -28.08
CA LEU A 772 13.07 37.52 -27.75
C LEU A 772 12.23 38.52 -26.96
N VAL A 773 12.81 39.20 -25.98
CA VAL A 773 12.08 40.21 -25.21
C VAL A 773 11.73 41.43 -26.08
N GLU A 774 12.62 41.86 -26.99
CA GLU A 774 12.27 42.88 -27.99
C GLU A 774 11.07 42.44 -28.84
N GLN A 775 11.06 41.20 -29.32
CA GLN A 775 9.95 40.64 -30.11
C GLN A 775 8.64 40.63 -29.30
N ALA A 776 8.70 40.26 -28.02
CA ALA A 776 7.55 40.31 -27.12
C ALA A 776 6.98 41.73 -26.99
N ILE A 777 7.84 42.73 -26.75
CA ILE A 777 7.45 44.14 -26.66
C ILE A 777 6.89 44.64 -28.00
N PHE A 778 7.54 44.30 -29.12
CA PHE A 778 7.08 44.67 -30.46
C PHE A 778 5.68 44.12 -30.77
N ASN A 779 5.41 42.86 -30.45
CA ASN A 779 4.09 42.24 -30.69
C ASN A 779 2.98 42.92 -29.88
N VAL A 780 3.25 43.31 -28.62
CA VAL A 780 2.28 44.07 -27.82
C VAL A 780 2.07 45.48 -28.41
N LEU A 781 3.15 46.14 -28.84
CA LEU A 781 3.08 47.47 -29.44
C LEU A 781 2.35 47.49 -30.79
N GLU A 782 2.57 46.48 -31.63
CA GLU A 782 1.87 46.32 -32.89
C GLU A 782 0.36 46.15 -32.67
N ASN A 783 -0.04 45.33 -31.69
CA ASN A 783 -1.43 45.21 -31.29
C ASN A 783 -2.00 46.55 -30.78
N ALA A 784 -1.30 47.23 -29.87
CA ALA A 784 -1.72 48.54 -29.37
C ALA A 784 -1.92 49.56 -30.50
N ALA A 785 -1.03 49.56 -31.51
CA ALA A 785 -1.12 50.44 -32.67
C ALA A 785 -2.19 50.03 -33.69
N ASN A 786 -2.59 48.75 -33.74
CA ASN A 786 -3.69 48.28 -34.60
C ASN A 786 -5.07 48.67 -34.04
N PHE A 787 -5.21 48.68 -32.70
CA PHE A 787 -6.48 48.94 -32.04
C PHE A 787 -6.67 50.40 -31.57
N SER A 788 -5.62 51.22 -31.60
CA SER A 788 -5.72 52.65 -31.27
C SER A 788 -6.30 53.48 -32.43
N PRO A 789 -7.12 54.52 -32.14
CA PRO A 789 -7.51 55.53 -33.12
C PRO A 789 -6.29 56.27 -33.69
N PRO A 790 -6.33 56.76 -34.95
CA PRO A 790 -5.18 57.38 -35.62
C PRO A 790 -4.65 58.67 -34.96
N ASP A 791 -5.47 59.37 -34.18
CA ASP A 791 -5.10 60.64 -33.51
C ASP A 791 -4.64 60.45 -32.04
N GLU A 792 -4.65 59.21 -31.53
CA GLU A 792 -4.34 58.90 -30.12
C GLU A 792 -2.99 58.20 -29.99
N SER A 793 -2.23 58.53 -28.94
CA SER A 793 -0.89 57.97 -28.73
C SER A 793 -0.90 56.68 -27.92
N VAL A 794 -0.07 55.70 -28.30
CA VAL A 794 0.25 54.52 -27.47
C VAL A 794 1.28 54.92 -26.41
N MET A 795 0.99 54.63 -25.15
CA MET A 795 1.86 55.00 -24.03
C MET A 795 2.62 53.78 -23.50
N ILE A 796 3.95 53.92 -23.33
CA ILE A 796 4.81 52.91 -22.72
C ILE A 796 5.36 53.47 -21.41
N ARG A 797 5.22 52.75 -20.30
CA ARG A 797 5.88 53.07 -19.04
C ARG A 797 6.72 51.90 -18.56
N ALA A 798 7.95 52.17 -18.13
CA ALA A 798 8.73 51.18 -17.39
C ALA A 798 9.03 51.72 -15.99
N HIS A 799 8.85 50.90 -14.97
CA HIS A 799 9.19 51.24 -13.59
C HIS A 799 9.50 49.98 -12.76
N LEU A 800 10.27 50.15 -11.70
CA LEU A 800 10.51 49.11 -10.69
C LEU A 800 9.25 48.90 -9.84
N SER A 801 8.82 47.65 -9.68
CA SER A 801 7.71 47.28 -8.79
C SER A 801 8.18 46.85 -7.40
N SER A 802 9.36 46.25 -7.34
CA SER A 802 10.09 45.81 -6.15
C SER A 802 11.60 45.81 -6.47
N GLU A 803 12.47 45.53 -5.50
CA GLU A 803 13.93 45.47 -5.75
C GLU A 803 14.32 44.42 -6.81
N ASP A 804 13.50 43.39 -7.00
CA ASP A 804 13.77 42.24 -7.88
C ASP A 804 12.84 42.16 -9.11
N GLU A 805 12.00 43.17 -9.40
CA GLU A 805 11.03 43.08 -10.50
C GLU A 805 10.83 44.41 -11.25
N VAL A 806 10.93 44.37 -12.58
CA VAL A 806 10.55 45.48 -13.46
C VAL A 806 9.16 45.25 -14.06
N LYS A 807 8.37 46.33 -14.13
CA LYS A 807 7.09 46.39 -14.84
C LYS A 807 7.22 47.24 -16.10
N ILE A 808 6.77 46.68 -17.22
CA ILE A 808 6.63 47.35 -18.51
C ILE A 808 5.12 47.39 -18.83
N GLU A 809 4.56 48.59 -18.85
CA GLU A 809 3.16 48.87 -19.13
C GLU A 809 3.03 49.45 -20.54
N ILE A 810 2.20 48.84 -21.38
CA ILE A 810 1.85 49.34 -22.72
C ILE A 810 0.35 49.61 -22.75
N GLU A 811 -0.02 50.87 -22.86
CA GLU A 811 -1.40 51.36 -22.78
C GLU A 811 -1.84 51.92 -24.15
N ASP A 812 -2.95 51.40 -24.67
CA ASP A 812 -3.63 51.88 -25.88
C ASP A 812 -4.90 52.68 -25.54
N ARG A 813 -5.46 53.38 -26.54
CA ARG A 813 -6.71 54.16 -26.43
C ARG A 813 -7.84 53.60 -27.28
N GLY A 814 -7.80 52.30 -27.57
CA GLY A 814 -8.79 51.58 -28.36
C GLY A 814 -10.10 51.31 -27.63
N ALA A 815 -10.89 50.39 -28.18
CA ALA A 815 -12.19 50.00 -27.62
C ALA A 815 -12.09 49.28 -26.26
N GLY A 816 -10.89 48.81 -25.88
CA GLY A 816 -10.64 48.07 -24.66
C GLY A 816 -11.09 46.61 -24.72
N ILE A 817 -10.69 45.81 -23.73
CA ILE A 817 -10.99 44.38 -23.63
C ILE A 817 -11.96 44.12 -22.46
N PRO A 818 -13.12 43.46 -22.70
CA PRO A 818 -14.05 43.03 -21.66
C PRO A 818 -13.37 42.18 -20.58
N GLU A 819 -13.81 42.34 -19.33
CA GLU A 819 -13.16 41.69 -18.18
C GLU A 819 -13.15 40.16 -18.25
N ASP A 820 -14.24 39.59 -18.78
CA ASP A 820 -14.42 38.15 -19.04
C ASP A 820 -13.49 37.60 -20.13
N GLU A 821 -12.97 38.47 -21.01
CA GLU A 821 -12.14 38.07 -22.13
C GLU A 821 -10.64 38.32 -21.89
N ARG A 822 -10.26 39.13 -20.89
CA ARG A 822 -8.85 39.51 -20.60
C ARG A 822 -7.92 38.33 -20.34
N HIS A 823 -8.42 37.23 -19.80
CA HIS A 823 -7.61 36.02 -19.61
C HIS A 823 -7.48 35.19 -20.90
N ARG A 824 -8.49 35.25 -21.77
CA ARG A 824 -8.60 34.44 -22.99
C ARG A 824 -7.82 35.00 -24.17
N ILE A 825 -7.49 36.29 -24.17
CA ILE A 825 -6.67 36.89 -25.24
C ILE A 825 -5.25 36.33 -25.33
N PHE A 826 -4.80 35.62 -24.29
CA PHE A 826 -3.51 34.91 -24.29
C PHE A 826 -3.65 33.43 -24.63
N ASP A 827 -4.87 32.95 -24.91
CA ASP A 827 -5.13 31.60 -25.39
C ASP A 827 -4.84 31.52 -26.89
N MET A 828 -4.37 30.35 -27.32
CA MET A 828 -4.06 30.11 -28.72
C MET A 828 -5.32 30.28 -29.59
N PHE A 829 -5.18 31.03 -30.69
CA PHE A 829 -6.22 31.30 -31.69
C PHE A 829 -7.40 32.13 -31.22
N TYR A 830 -7.31 32.77 -30.05
CA TYR A 830 -8.36 33.68 -29.61
C TYR A 830 -8.26 35.02 -30.32
N THR A 831 -9.32 35.41 -31.04
CA THR A 831 -9.49 36.73 -31.65
C THR A 831 -10.86 37.29 -31.28
N MET A 832 -10.94 38.60 -30.98
CA MET A 832 -12.22 39.26 -30.72
C MET A 832 -12.91 39.64 -32.05
N GLU A 833 -14.02 38.99 -32.38
CA GLU A 833 -14.88 39.37 -33.50
C GLU A 833 -15.95 40.39 -33.05
N ARG A 834 -15.66 41.69 -33.14
CA ARG A 834 -16.70 42.74 -33.01
C ARG A 834 -16.53 43.87 -34.03
N GLY A 835 -17.43 43.92 -35.01
CA GLY A 835 -17.64 45.05 -35.94
C GLY A 835 -16.83 44.99 -37.25
N ASP A 836 -17.20 45.86 -38.21
CA ASP A 836 -16.68 45.98 -39.60
C ASP A 836 -15.16 46.25 -39.73
N ARG A 837 -14.40 46.18 -38.63
CA ARG A 837 -12.94 46.34 -38.56
C ARG A 837 -12.18 45.03 -38.33
N GLY A 838 -12.85 43.88 -38.48
CA GLY A 838 -12.35 42.54 -38.15
C GLY A 838 -11.24 41.94 -39.03
N LYS A 839 -10.18 42.69 -39.37
CA LYS A 839 -9.08 42.21 -40.24
C LYS A 839 -7.68 42.17 -39.60
N PHE A 840 -7.55 42.21 -38.27
CA PHE A 840 -6.23 42.26 -37.62
C PHE A 840 -5.97 41.09 -36.67
N GLY A 841 -5.18 40.10 -37.13
CA GLY A 841 -4.42 39.18 -36.27
C GLY A 841 -4.85 37.71 -36.29
N THR A 842 -3.90 36.81 -35.99
CA THR A 842 -4.06 35.34 -35.95
C THR A 842 -4.38 34.76 -34.57
N GLY A 843 -4.49 35.61 -33.54
CA GLY A 843 -4.59 35.14 -32.15
C GLY A 843 -3.30 34.49 -31.60
N LEU A 844 -2.23 34.41 -32.40
CA LEU A 844 -0.95 33.82 -31.97
C LEU A 844 -0.01 34.83 -31.31
N GLY A 845 -0.12 36.12 -31.65
CA GLY A 845 0.80 37.16 -31.18
C GLY A 845 0.94 37.20 -29.67
N LEU A 846 -0.17 37.38 -28.93
CA LEU A 846 -0.16 37.48 -27.46
C LEU A 846 0.16 36.14 -26.77
N THR A 847 -0.20 35.01 -27.39
CA THR A 847 0.22 33.68 -26.91
C THR A 847 1.75 33.54 -26.93
N ILE A 848 2.38 33.99 -28.02
CA ILE A 848 3.86 33.98 -28.16
C ILE A 848 4.48 34.92 -27.12
N VAL A 849 3.90 36.10 -26.89
CA VAL A 849 4.36 37.00 -25.83
C VAL A 849 4.31 36.32 -24.47
N LYS A 850 3.21 35.64 -24.12
CA LYS A 850 3.09 34.89 -22.86
C LYS A 850 4.14 33.79 -22.72
N ALA A 851 4.43 33.05 -23.80
CA ALA A 851 5.46 32.03 -23.80
C ALA A 851 6.88 32.61 -23.62
N ILE A 852 7.21 33.70 -24.32
CA ILE A 852 8.52 34.37 -24.22
C ILE A 852 8.72 34.92 -22.81
N ILE A 853 7.73 35.63 -22.26
CA ILE A 853 7.82 36.21 -20.93
C ILE A 853 7.89 35.11 -19.85
N GLY A 854 7.11 34.04 -19.99
CA GLY A 854 7.17 32.88 -19.10
C GLY A 854 8.53 32.16 -19.11
N ALA A 855 9.17 32.04 -20.27
CA ALA A 855 10.52 31.47 -20.39
C ALA A 855 11.62 32.30 -19.68
N HIS A 856 11.32 33.58 -19.40
CA HIS A 856 12.16 34.48 -18.60
C HIS A 856 11.69 34.61 -17.15
N MET A 857 10.85 33.68 -16.67
CA MET A 857 10.25 33.70 -15.32
C MET A 857 9.44 34.97 -15.03
N GLY A 858 8.92 35.62 -16.06
CA GLY A 858 8.04 36.77 -15.97
C GLY A 858 6.57 36.40 -16.06
N THR A 859 5.71 37.42 -15.92
CA THR A 859 4.26 37.30 -16.10
C THR A 859 3.72 38.38 -17.02
N ILE A 860 2.61 38.10 -17.71
CA ILE A 860 1.90 39.06 -18.56
C ILE A 860 0.41 39.04 -18.24
N GLU A 861 -0.19 40.22 -18.10
CA GLU A 861 -1.60 40.40 -17.76
C GLU A 861 -2.20 41.57 -18.55
N ALA A 862 -3.52 41.56 -18.70
CA ALA A 862 -4.28 42.61 -19.36
C ALA A 862 -5.24 43.28 -18.38
N PHE A 863 -5.24 44.60 -18.37
CA PHE A 863 -6.06 45.46 -17.54
C PHE A 863 -6.83 46.47 -18.39
N SER A 864 -7.81 47.14 -17.78
CA SER A 864 -8.46 48.28 -18.43
C SER A 864 -7.50 49.47 -18.48
N GLY A 865 -7.47 50.18 -19.61
CA GLY A 865 -6.76 51.46 -19.72
C GLY A 865 -7.33 52.51 -18.76
N ARG A 866 -6.55 53.56 -18.48
CA ARG A 866 -6.94 54.63 -17.54
C ARG A 866 -8.24 55.30 -18.00
N GLN A 867 -9.12 55.61 -17.05
CA GLN A 867 -10.47 56.15 -17.28
C GLN A 867 -11.42 55.17 -18.00
N ASN A 868 -11.17 53.85 -17.90
CA ASN A 868 -11.95 52.79 -18.58
C ASN A 868 -12.00 52.94 -20.11
N LYS A 869 -10.92 53.47 -20.71
CA LYS A 869 -10.76 53.59 -22.17
C LYS A 869 -9.47 52.92 -22.60
N GLY A 870 -9.56 52.02 -23.57
CA GLY A 870 -8.44 51.23 -24.09
C GLY A 870 -8.00 50.07 -23.21
N THR A 871 -6.85 49.48 -23.55
CA THR A 871 -6.26 48.33 -22.84
C THR A 871 -4.90 48.70 -22.28
N LEU A 872 -4.59 48.15 -21.11
CA LEU A 872 -3.26 48.16 -20.52
C LEU A 872 -2.71 46.73 -20.52
N ILE A 873 -1.66 46.47 -21.28
CA ILE A 873 -0.89 45.22 -21.19
C ILE A 873 0.30 45.44 -20.27
N GLN A 874 0.39 44.62 -19.22
CA GLN A 874 1.44 44.70 -18.23
C GLN A 874 2.34 43.47 -18.31
N ILE A 875 3.62 43.70 -18.58
CA ILE A 875 4.68 42.69 -18.56
C ILE A 875 5.50 42.87 -17.28
N ARG A 876 5.72 41.80 -16.53
CA ARG A 876 6.60 41.78 -15.36
C ARG A 876 7.76 40.84 -15.61
N LEU A 877 8.98 41.31 -15.36
CA LEU A 877 10.21 40.51 -15.53
C LEU A 877 11.08 40.61 -14.27
N PRO A 878 11.65 39.48 -13.80
CA PRO A 878 12.54 39.50 -12.64
C PRO A 878 13.88 40.14 -13.00
N ILE A 879 14.38 40.98 -12.10
CA ILE A 879 15.74 41.50 -12.11
C ILE A 879 16.58 40.44 -11.40
N HIS A 880 17.31 39.63 -12.15
CA HIS A 880 18.21 38.67 -11.55
C HIS A 880 19.29 39.43 -10.75
N PRO A 881 19.53 39.11 -9.47
CA PRO A 881 20.57 39.75 -8.70
C PRO A 881 21.92 39.47 -9.38
N VAL A 882 22.72 40.51 -9.57
CA VAL A 882 24.13 40.37 -9.96
C VAL A 882 24.78 39.56 -8.83
N LYS A 883 25.07 38.27 -9.07
CA LYS A 883 26.02 37.56 -8.24
C LYS A 883 27.39 38.19 -8.54
N GLU A 884 27.91 38.95 -7.57
CA GLU A 884 29.34 39.32 -7.52
C GLU A 884 30.25 38.10 -7.63
#